data_AF-A0A962BM80-F1
#
_entry.id   AF-A0A962BM80-F1
#
_cell.length_a   1.000
_cell.length_b   1.000
_cell.length_c   1.000
_cell.angle_alpha   90.00
_cell.angle_beta   90.00
_cell.angle_gamma   90.00
#
_symmetry.space_group_name_H-M   'P 1'
#
loop_
_entity.id
_entity.type
_entity.pdbx_description
1 polymer ?
#
loop_
_entity_poly.entity_id
_entity_poly.type
_entity_poly.pdbx_seq_one_letter_code
_entity_poly.pdbx_strand_id
1 'polypeptide(L)'
;MDSFPTTEDQAVDDLLTRCPHTLSIAAPLGLGKPHRVLNAIYRRVKAEPSRNLTLYTALSLTPPRAKPGLEQRFLAPFAERHFGANFEALDYAIDQRRNALPTNVCVEEFYMQSGGLLGSRQAQRDYASINYTHVARAVAKRGIDAMVQKVALSPDGQRLSLSCNPDLTFDLLDEIARLGKPRPLLIAEIDPQLPYIGGTAAVDLDFFDHVCRLPDDAAPPFALPRGAVSDADYAIGLYASALVKDGGTLQIGIGTLADALAHGLILRHTRNAEYRALLERLEPGYVDSDIVREAGGVEPFEHGLYGASEMVNDAFRALREAGILKRRVIDDVEAMERINAGRPSSADTARLESEGRWLDGAFYLGSKDLYRWLRDMPADEARGIGMTRVSHINELYGGYEALEREQRREPRFFNTCMLMTALGGAASETLEDGRVVSGVGGQYNFVAMAHALHDSRSVLMFRATHGEGAREVSSVHWRYGNQTIPRHLRDMAITEYGVADLRDRSDGECVEAMLQLTDARFQQPIIDAAKSAFKLRDDFVLPPDRTPNTPDKLADRLGEARRDGLLPDYPLGSDFTDVEQRLVRALTWLKANTASKLAMIRLLASALLSKPERDEEAMQRMGFTTTSGWRDWIEARLLGYALDKVSSKTEQ
;
A
#
# COMPACT_ATOMS: atom_id res chain seq x y z
N MET A 1 -27.16 -25.29 9.88
CA MET A 1 -26.39 -24.11 9.47
C MET A 1 -26.91 -22.81 10.13
N ASP A 2 -27.84 -22.87 11.10
CA ASP A 2 -28.49 -21.68 11.70
C ASP A 2 -27.96 -21.27 13.10
N SER A 3 -26.76 -21.67 13.50
CA SER A 3 -26.33 -21.58 14.92
C SER A 3 -25.45 -20.37 15.27
N PHE A 4 -25.58 -19.22 14.60
CA PHE A 4 -25.03 -17.96 15.12
C PHE A 4 -26.18 -17.16 15.76
N PRO A 5 -26.30 -17.18 17.10
CA PRO A 5 -27.53 -16.81 17.77
C PRO A 5 -27.74 -15.29 17.92
N THR A 6 -26.78 -14.45 17.52
CA THR A 6 -26.83 -13.00 17.82
C THR A 6 -26.99 -12.17 16.56
N THR A 7 -28.10 -11.44 16.47
CA THR A 7 -28.28 -10.40 15.45
C THR A 7 -27.39 -9.20 15.72
N GLU A 8 -27.10 -8.40 14.70
CA GLU A 8 -26.36 -7.13 14.84
C GLU A 8 -26.96 -6.24 15.94
N ASP A 9 -28.29 -6.08 15.94
CA ASP A 9 -28.98 -5.27 16.93
C ASP A 9 -28.84 -5.84 18.35
N GLN A 10 -28.92 -7.17 18.53
CA GLN A 10 -28.73 -7.79 19.84
C GLN A 10 -27.32 -7.55 20.40
N ALA A 11 -26.28 -7.68 19.56
CA ALA A 11 -24.90 -7.43 19.97
C ALA A 11 -24.69 -5.96 20.37
N VAL A 12 -25.26 -5.04 19.60
CA VAL A 12 -25.16 -3.60 19.88
C VAL A 12 -25.98 -3.20 21.12
N ASP A 13 -27.15 -3.77 21.31
CA ASP A 13 -28.01 -3.50 22.47
C ASP A 13 -27.36 -4.01 23.77
N ASP A 14 -26.72 -5.19 23.76
CA ASP A 14 -25.95 -5.68 24.92
C ASP A 14 -24.76 -4.75 25.24
N LEU A 15 -23.99 -4.35 24.21
CA LEU A 15 -22.89 -3.40 24.36
C LEU A 15 -23.34 -2.08 25.02
N LEU A 16 -24.43 -1.49 24.51
CA LEU A 16 -24.94 -0.22 25.02
C LEU A 16 -25.60 -0.34 26.40
N THR A 17 -26.07 -1.53 26.77
CA THR A 17 -26.58 -1.82 28.12
C THR A 17 -25.44 -1.92 29.12
N ARG A 18 -24.32 -2.57 28.75
CA ARG A 18 -23.11 -2.68 29.58
C ARG A 18 -22.40 -1.34 29.77
N CYS A 19 -22.45 -0.48 28.75
CA CYS A 19 -21.78 0.83 28.72
C CYS A 19 -22.80 1.97 28.52
N PRO A 20 -23.57 2.33 29.57
CA PRO A 20 -24.70 3.26 29.44
C PRO A 20 -24.30 4.72 29.17
N HIS A 21 -23.06 5.12 29.50
CA HIS A 21 -22.64 6.53 29.45
C HIS A 21 -21.44 6.79 28.54
N THR A 22 -20.38 6.02 28.68
CA THR A 22 -19.14 6.18 27.90
C THR A 22 -18.78 4.85 27.29
N LEU A 23 -18.42 4.89 26.01
CA LEU A 23 -18.11 3.73 25.20
C LEU A 23 -16.79 3.95 24.47
N SER A 24 -15.82 3.08 24.70
CA SER A 24 -14.51 3.06 24.04
C SER A 24 -14.39 1.78 23.22
N ILE A 25 -14.22 1.91 21.90
CA ILE A 25 -14.19 0.78 20.98
C ILE A 25 -12.86 0.73 20.24
N ALA A 26 -12.30 -0.47 20.08
CA ALA A 26 -11.26 -0.74 19.09
C ALA A 26 -11.84 -1.42 17.85
N ALA A 27 -11.38 -1.02 16.68
CA ALA A 27 -11.66 -1.70 15.42
C ALA A 27 -10.38 -1.85 14.59
N PRO A 28 -10.18 -2.98 13.90
CA PRO A 28 -8.95 -3.27 13.15
C PRO A 28 -8.75 -2.30 12.00
N LEU A 29 -7.54 -2.27 11.45
CA LEU A 29 -7.21 -1.39 10.34
C LEU A 29 -7.77 -1.90 9.00
N GLY A 30 -8.07 -1.01 8.06
CA GLY A 30 -8.48 -1.44 6.71
C GLY A 30 -9.71 -2.35 6.64
N LEU A 31 -9.55 -3.51 5.97
CA LEU A 31 -10.62 -4.41 5.49
C LEU A 31 -11.40 -5.12 6.60
N GLY A 32 -10.77 -5.38 7.74
CA GLY A 32 -11.34 -6.12 8.87
C GLY A 32 -12.41 -5.37 9.66
N LYS A 33 -12.78 -4.14 9.28
CA LYS A 33 -13.84 -3.39 9.97
C LYS A 33 -15.22 -3.99 9.67
N PRO A 34 -16.03 -4.29 10.70
CA PRO A 34 -17.43 -4.68 10.50
C PRO A 34 -18.28 -3.43 10.31
N HIS A 35 -18.50 -3.02 9.05
CA HIS A 35 -19.10 -1.73 8.72
C HIS A 35 -20.51 -1.56 9.31
N ARG A 36 -21.33 -2.62 9.28
CA ARG A 36 -22.72 -2.53 9.75
C ARG A 36 -22.78 -2.38 11.27
N VAL A 37 -22.04 -3.23 11.99
CA VAL A 37 -21.90 -3.13 13.46
C VAL A 37 -21.42 -1.74 13.87
N LEU A 38 -20.37 -1.22 13.23
CA LEU A 38 -19.84 0.13 13.52
C LEU A 38 -20.87 1.23 13.23
N ASN A 39 -21.60 1.13 12.12
CA ASN A 39 -22.64 2.08 11.77
C ASN A 39 -23.83 2.02 12.74
N ALA A 40 -24.25 0.82 13.16
CA ALA A 40 -25.32 0.63 14.13
C ALA A 40 -24.99 1.27 15.48
N ILE A 41 -23.74 1.10 15.96
CA ILE A 41 -23.24 1.75 17.17
C ILE A 41 -23.20 3.28 16.99
N TYR A 42 -22.59 3.75 15.90
CA TYR A 42 -22.44 5.18 15.64
C TYR A 42 -23.79 5.89 15.52
N ARG A 43 -24.76 5.31 14.80
CA ARG A 43 -26.11 5.87 14.63
C ARG A 43 -26.84 5.99 15.96
N ARG A 44 -26.77 4.96 16.83
CA ARG A 44 -27.39 4.99 18.17
C ARG A 44 -26.75 6.05 19.08
N VAL A 45 -25.41 6.14 19.12
CA VAL A 45 -24.71 7.17 19.92
C VAL A 45 -24.96 8.59 19.38
N LYS A 46 -25.00 8.75 18.05
CA LYS A 46 -25.31 10.04 17.41
C LYS A 46 -26.73 10.52 17.72
N ALA A 47 -27.68 9.59 17.90
CA ALA A 47 -29.06 9.90 18.28
C ALA A 47 -29.24 10.18 19.78
N GLU A 48 -28.28 9.80 20.63
CA GLU A 48 -28.35 9.95 22.08
C GLU A 48 -27.13 10.73 22.63
N PRO A 49 -27.18 12.08 22.65
CA PRO A 49 -26.04 12.92 23.03
C PRO A 49 -25.53 12.73 24.47
N SER A 50 -26.29 12.06 25.36
CA SER A 50 -25.85 11.68 26.70
C SER A 50 -24.82 10.54 26.70
N ARG A 51 -24.66 9.82 25.59
CA ARG A 51 -23.66 8.77 25.41
C ARG A 51 -22.42 9.32 24.71
N ASN A 52 -21.23 8.96 25.16
CA ASN A 52 -19.97 9.33 24.53
C ASN A 52 -19.34 8.11 23.85
N LEU A 53 -18.84 8.28 22.62
CA LEU A 53 -18.09 7.26 21.89
C LEU A 53 -16.67 7.72 21.60
N THR A 54 -15.69 6.91 21.96
CA THR A 54 -14.32 7.01 21.43
C THR A 54 -14.01 5.77 20.61
N LEU A 55 -13.67 5.95 19.34
CA LEU A 55 -13.27 4.87 18.43
C LEU A 55 -11.77 4.94 18.17
N TYR A 56 -11.03 3.88 18.52
CA TYR A 56 -9.62 3.70 18.18
C TYR A 56 -9.51 2.81 16.95
N THR A 57 -8.97 3.34 15.86
CA THR A 57 -8.84 2.57 14.61
C THR A 57 -7.76 3.14 13.67
N ALA A 58 -7.71 2.65 12.44
CA ALA A 58 -6.81 3.14 11.39
C ALA A 58 -7.35 2.78 10.01
N LEU A 59 -7.07 3.60 9.01
CA LEU A 59 -7.34 3.33 7.60
C LEU A 59 -8.83 3.01 7.38
N SER A 60 -9.70 3.97 7.69
CA SER A 60 -11.13 3.88 7.42
C SER A 60 -11.40 3.96 5.92
N LEU A 61 -11.58 2.80 5.28
CA LEU A 61 -11.75 2.68 3.82
C LEU A 61 -13.14 3.15 3.40
N THR A 62 -13.18 4.06 2.42
CA THR A 62 -14.43 4.52 1.81
C THR A 62 -14.26 4.60 0.29
N PRO A 63 -15.30 4.25 -0.49
CA PRO A 63 -15.26 4.40 -1.94
C PRO A 63 -14.91 5.85 -2.35
N PRO A 64 -14.15 6.02 -3.44
CA PRO A 64 -13.80 7.34 -3.94
C PRO A 64 -15.05 8.10 -4.37
N ARG A 65 -15.05 9.42 -4.18
CA ARG A 65 -16.11 10.32 -4.64
C ARG A 65 -15.62 11.12 -5.83
N ALA A 66 -16.39 11.10 -6.92
CA ALA A 66 -16.08 11.89 -8.10
C ALA A 66 -16.62 13.32 -8.01
N LYS A 67 -15.90 14.24 -8.64
CA LYS A 67 -16.40 15.60 -8.92
C LYS A 67 -17.44 15.59 -10.06
N PRO A 68 -18.40 16.53 -10.08
CA PRO A 68 -19.38 16.64 -11.15
C PRO A 68 -18.74 16.79 -12.55
N GLY A 69 -19.39 16.22 -13.57
CA GLY A 69 -18.92 16.26 -14.96
C GLY A 69 -18.31 14.92 -15.41
N LEU A 70 -17.26 14.98 -16.23
CA LEU A 70 -16.58 13.79 -16.79
C LEU A 70 -16.10 12.80 -15.72
N GLU A 71 -15.56 13.28 -14.60
CA GLU A 71 -15.09 12.41 -13.52
C GLU A 71 -16.23 11.58 -12.91
N GLN A 72 -17.39 12.19 -12.68
CA GLN A 72 -18.58 11.49 -12.18
C GLN A 72 -19.14 10.50 -13.20
N ARG A 73 -19.21 10.89 -14.48
CA ARG A 73 -19.67 10.01 -15.58
C ARG A 73 -18.80 8.75 -15.71
N PHE A 74 -17.49 8.89 -15.47
CA PHE A 74 -16.57 7.76 -15.46
C PHE A 74 -16.72 6.92 -14.18
N LEU A 75 -16.56 7.56 -13.02
CA LEU A 75 -16.39 6.86 -11.75
C LEU A 75 -17.68 6.24 -11.21
N ALA A 76 -18.85 6.84 -11.42
CA ALA A 76 -20.07 6.35 -10.78
C ALA A 76 -20.44 4.91 -11.23
N PRO A 77 -20.50 4.58 -12.53
CA PRO A 77 -20.79 3.20 -12.95
C PRO A 77 -19.65 2.23 -12.61
N PHE A 78 -18.40 2.71 -12.61
CA PHE A 78 -17.26 1.92 -12.15
C PHE A 78 -17.39 1.57 -10.67
N ALA A 79 -17.67 2.56 -9.81
CA ALA A 79 -17.79 2.37 -8.37
C ALA A 79 -18.95 1.44 -8.01
N GLU A 80 -20.09 1.55 -8.71
CA GLU A 80 -21.21 0.62 -8.54
C GLU A 80 -20.84 -0.82 -8.90
N ARG A 81 -20.17 -1.04 -10.05
CA ARG A 81 -19.68 -2.36 -10.46
C ARG A 81 -18.57 -2.90 -9.53
N HIS A 82 -17.72 -2.02 -9.03
CA HIS A 82 -16.54 -2.38 -8.27
C HIS A 82 -16.84 -2.62 -6.79
N PHE A 83 -17.55 -1.71 -6.12
CA PHE A 83 -17.86 -1.83 -4.70
C PHE A 83 -19.25 -2.44 -4.44
N GLY A 84 -20.15 -2.43 -5.41
CA GLY A 84 -21.55 -2.85 -5.27
C GLY A 84 -22.47 -1.68 -4.95
N ALA A 85 -23.68 -1.70 -5.52
CA ALA A 85 -24.70 -0.65 -5.32
C ALA A 85 -25.10 -0.46 -3.85
N ASN A 86 -25.06 -1.54 -3.06
CA ASN A 86 -25.43 -1.56 -1.65
C ASN A 86 -24.21 -1.53 -0.71
N PHE A 87 -23.04 -1.06 -1.17
CA PHE A 87 -21.87 -0.96 -0.32
C PHE A 87 -22.12 -0.02 0.87
N GLU A 88 -22.10 -0.58 2.08
CA GLU A 88 -22.28 0.19 3.30
C GLU A 88 -20.97 0.91 3.65
N ALA A 89 -20.89 2.21 3.40
CA ALA A 89 -19.76 3.03 3.83
C ALA A 89 -19.85 3.35 5.33
N LEU A 90 -18.70 3.60 5.96
CA LEU A 90 -18.61 3.98 7.37
C LEU A 90 -19.16 5.40 7.58
N ASP A 91 -20.25 5.51 8.33
CA ASP A 91 -20.94 6.78 8.59
C ASP A 91 -20.06 7.76 9.36
N TYR A 92 -19.34 7.28 10.38
CA TYR A 92 -18.40 8.12 11.13
C TYR A 92 -17.29 8.67 10.22
N ALA A 93 -16.80 7.88 9.26
CA ALA A 93 -15.71 8.31 8.37
C ALA A 93 -16.21 9.38 7.37
N ILE A 94 -17.46 9.26 6.92
CA ILE A 94 -18.12 10.28 6.09
C ILE A 94 -18.26 11.59 6.87
N ASP A 95 -18.73 11.53 8.11
CA ASP A 95 -18.92 12.70 8.96
C ASP A 95 -17.59 13.32 9.37
N GLN A 96 -16.59 12.52 9.74
CA GLN A 96 -15.23 12.97 10.07
C GLN A 96 -14.60 13.72 8.90
N ARG A 97 -14.68 13.19 7.67
CA ARG A 97 -14.19 13.88 6.47
C ARG A 97 -14.85 15.24 6.27
N ARG A 98 -16.12 15.38 6.65
CA ARG A 98 -16.92 16.61 6.50
C ARG A 98 -16.82 17.55 7.70
N ASN A 99 -16.05 17.21 8.74
CA ASN A 99 -16.05 17.91 10.03
C ASN A 99 -17.44 17.94 10.70
N ALA A 100 -18.17 16.82 10.63
CA ALA A 100 -19.53 16.67 11.08
C ALA A 100 -19.71 15.56 12.15
N LEU A 101 -18.63 15.03 12.73
CA LEU A 101 -18.76 14.19 13.92
C LEU A 101 -19.42 15.01 15.04
N PRO A 102 -20.42 14.47 15.74
CA PRO A 102 -21.07 15.17 16.85
C PRO A 102 -20.09 15.30 18.04
N THR A 103 -20.35 16.23 18.95
CA THR A 103 -19.42 16.57 20.05
C THR A 103 -19.19 15.43 21.05
N ASN A 104 -20.10 14.46 21.09
CA ASN A 104 -20.02 13.25 21.91
C ASN A 104 -19.33 12.08 21.20
N VAL A 105 -18.78 12.26 19.99
CA VAL A 105 -18.04 11.23 19.26
C VAL A 105 -16.63 11.71 18.95
N CYS A 106 -15.64 10.91 19.36
CA CYS A 106 -14.24 11.06 19.03
C CYS A 106 -13.78 9.84 18.21
N VAL A 107 -13.01 10.07 17.15
CA VAL A 107 -12.40 9.02 16.33
C VAL A 107 -10.90 9.29 16.29
N GLU A 108 -10.13 8.44 16.98
CA GLU A 108 -8.68 8.47 17.01
C GLU A 108 -8.14 7.48 15.96
N GLU A 109 -7.58 8.01 14.87
CA GLU A 109 -6.90 7.20 13.86
C GLU A 109 -5.38 7.26 14.04
N PHE A 110 -4.71 6.11 14.00
CA PHE A 110 -3.23 6.03 14.00
C PHE A 110 -2.62 5.84 12.60
N TYR A 111 -3.47 5.72 11.58
CA TYR A 111 -3.09 5.72 10.17
C TYR A 111 -4.30 6.18 9.36
N MET A 112 -4.15 7.17 8.47
CA MET A 112 -5.26 7.67 7.64
C MET A 112 -5.19 7.17 6.21
N GLN A 113 -6.33 7.19 5.50
CA GLN A 113 -6.35 7.06 4.04
C GLN A 113 -5.55 8.22 3.41
N SER A 114 -4.48 7.89 2.67
CA SER A 114 -3.53 8.86 2.11
C SER A 114 -4.19 10.04 1.41
N GLY A 115 -3.96 11.25 1.94
CA GLY A 115 -4.50 12.52 1.44
C GLY A 115 -6.01 12.72 1.65
N GLY A 116 -6.75 11.68 2.05
CA GLY A 116 -8.22 11.67 2.12
C GLY A 116 -8.80 12.52 3.26
N LEU A 117 -7.99 12.86 4.26
CA LEU A 117 -8.40 13.61 5.46
C LEU A 117 -7.59 14.89 5.70
N LEU A 118 -6.83 15.37 4.70
CA LEU A 118 -6.04 16.62 4.79
C LEU A 118 -6.88 17.88 5.11
N GLY A 119 -8.17 17.88 4.76
CA GLY A 119 -9.12 18.97 5.03
C GLY A 119 -10.00 18.77 6.28
N SER A 120 -9.85 17.65 6.99
CA SER A 120 -10.66 17.34 8.18
C SER A 120 -9.97 17.84 9.44
N ARG A 121 -10.46 18.93 10.04
CA ARG A 121 -9.98 19.45 11.33
C ARG A 121 -10.15 18.42 12.45
N GLN A 122 -11.24 17.67 12.45
CA GLN A 122 -11.49 16.63 13.46
C GLN A 122 -10.46 15.49 13.33
N ALA A 123 -10.25 14.95 12.13
CA ALA A 123 -9.25 13.91 11.92
C ALA A 123 -7.83 14.40 12.26
N GLN A 124 -7.45 15.60 11.81
CA GLN A 124 -6.11 16.15 12.04
C GLN A 124 -5.83 16.40 13.52
N ARG A 125 -6.83 16.87 14.29
CA ARG A 125 -6.69 17.10 15.74
C ARG A 125 -6.56 15.80 16.52
N ASP A 126 -7.33 14.80 16.14
CA ASP A 126 -7.49 13.56 16.89
C ASP A 126 -6.63 12.41 16.31
N TYR A 127 -5.62 12.72 15.48
CA TYR A 127 -4.64 11.76 14.97
C TYR A 127 -3.65 11.31 16.05
N ALA A 128 -3.36 10.01 16.12
CA ALA A 128 -2.36 9.46 17.02
C ALA A 128 -1.12 8.98 16.26
N SER A 129 -0.01 9.69 16.40
CA SER A 129 1.28 9.28 15.82
C SER A 129 1.88 8.12 16.64
N ILE A 130 1.58 6.89 16.24
CA ILE A 130 1.98 5.66 16.95
C ILE A 130 2.41 4.59 15.93
N ASN A 131 3.61 4.03 16.09
CA ASN A 131 4.06 2.86 15.32
C ASN A 131 3.16 1.65 15.60
N TYR A 132 2.90 0.80 14.59
CA TYR A 132 1.97 -0.32 14.74
C TYR A 132 2.26 -1.24 15.93
N THR A 133 3.54 -1.60 16.17
CA THR A 133 3.93 -2.45 17.32
C THR A 133 3.64 -1.82 18.69
N HIS A 134 3.36 -0.52 18.76
CA HIS A 134 3.03 0.19 19.99
C HIS A 134 1.53 0.48 20.17
N VAL A 135 0.71 0.26 19.14
CA VAL A 135 -0.72 0.60 19.16
C VAL A 135 -1.45 -0.21 20.22
N ALA A 136 -1.24 -1.53 20.26
CA ALA A 136 -1.86 -2.42 21.23
C ALA A 136 -1.65 -1.93 22.68
N ARG A 137 -0.40 -1.63 23.05
CA ARG A 137 -0.05 -1.05 24.36
C ARG A 137 -0.75 0.27 24.63
N ALA A 138 -0.83 1.16 23.64
CA ALA A 138 -1.45 2.47 23.81
C ALA A 138 -2.97 2.38 23.99
N VAL A 139 -3.65 1.57 23.18
CA VAL A 139 -5.09 1.32 23.28
C VAL A 139 -5.42 0.59 24.58
N ALA A 140 -4.66 -0.44 24.96
CA ALA A 140 -4.82 -1.14 26.23
C ALA A 140 -4.70 -0.18 27.43
N LYS A 141 -3.73 0.75 27.42
CA LYS A 141 -3.57 1.78 28.47
C LYS A 141 -4.77 2.72 28.57
N ARG A 142 -5.37 3.11 27.45
CA ARG A 142 -6.62 3.91 27.45
C ARG A 142 -7.79 3.11 27.99
N GLY A 143 -7.81 1.81 27.71
CA GLY A 143 -8.93 0.92 28.07
C GLY A 143 -10.02 0.99 27.02
N ILE A 144 -10.58 -0.17 26.70
CA ILE A 144 -11.68 -0.30 25.75
C ILE A 144 -12.76 -1.17 26.39
N ASP A 145 -14.00 -0.87 26.04
CA ASP A 145 -15.18 -1.61 26.48
C ASP A 145 -15.50 -2.75 25.50
N ALA A 146 -15.24 -2.53 24.20
CA ALA A 146 -15.46 -3.52 23.17
C ALA A 146 -14.41 -3.47 22.05
N MET A 147 -14.26 -4.60 21.38
CA MET A 147 -13.54 -4.73 20.12
C MET A 147 -14.47 -5.35 19.08
N VAL A 148 -14.51 -4.76 17.90
CA VAL A 148 -15.37 -5.22 16.81
C VAL A 148 -14.53 -5.62 15.62
N GLN A 149 -14.81 -6.77 15.00
CA GLN A 149 -14.01 -7.29 13.91
C GLN A 149 -14.81 -8.10 12.89
N LYS A 150 -14.49 -7.95 11.61
CA LYS A 150 -14.94 -8.85 10.55
C LYS A 150 -14.11 -10.13 10.54
N VAL A 151 -14.76 -11.27 10.36
CA VAL A 151 -14.14 -12.60 10.37
C VAL A 151 -14.64 -13.47 9.23
N ALA A 152 -13.90 -14.53 8.91
CA ALA A 152 -14.33 -15.60 8.02
C ALA A 152 -14.72 -16.85 8.83
N LEU A 153 -15.67 -17.62 8.32
CA LEU A 153 -16.08 -18.91 8.90
C LEU A 153 -15.43 -20.05 8.11
N SER A 154 -14.93 -21.06 8.81
CA SER A 154 -14.38 -22.26 8.16
C SER A 154 -15.45 -22.98 7.33
N PRO A 155 -15.08 -23.69 6.25
CA PRO A 155 -16.05 -24.42 5.42
C PRO A 155 -16.89 -25.46 6.18
N ASP A 156 -16.34 -26.04 7.26
CA ASP A 156 -17.03 -26.99 8.15
C ASP A 156 -17.89 -26.31 9.24
N GLY A 157 -17.82 -24.98 9.35
CA GLY A 157 -18.54 -24.19 10.34
C GLY A 157 -18.01 -24.29 11.78
N GLN A 158 -16.83 -24.87 11.99
CA GLN A 158 -16.30 -25.17 13.33
C GLN A 158 -15.35 -24.12 13.89
N ARG A 159 -14.76 -23.25 13.06
CA ARG A 159 -13.77 -22.25 13.50
C ARG A 159 -13.98 -20.91 12.80
N LEU A 160 -13.61 -19.84 13.50
CA LEU A 160 -13.52 -18.51 12.92
C LEU A 160 -12.08 -18.21 12.53
N SER A 161 -11.90 -17.25 11.62
CA SER A 161 -10.60 -16.71 11.24
C SER A 161 -10.64 -15.20 11.23
N LEU A 162 -9.66 -14.57 11.88
CA LEU A 162 -9.39 -13.13 11.76
C LEU A 162 -8.95 -12.73 10.35
N SER A 163 -8.58 -13.73 9.53
CA SER A 163 -8.46 -13.65 8.08
C SER A 163 -7.59 -12.48 7.60
N CYS A 164 -8.22 -11.39 7.15
CA CYS A 164 -7.55 -10.18 6.66
C CYS A 164 -6.82 -9.38 7.73
N ASN A 165 -7.15 -9.54 9.02
CA ASN A 165 -6.66 -8.67 10.08
C ASN A 165 -6.46 -9.43 11.42
N PRO A 166 -5.56 -10.41 11.52
CA PRO A 166 -5.06 -10.80 12.84
C PRO A 166 -4.31 -9.63 13.51
N ASP A 167 -3.62 -8.83 12.68
CA ASP A 167 -3.04 -7.52 12.95
C ASP A 167 -2.70 -7.21 14.41
N LEU A 168 -3.50 -6.40 15.09
CA LEU A 168 -3.31 -5.92 16.45
C LEU A 168 -4.23 -6.63 17.45
N THR A 169 -5.16 -7.46 16.97
CA THR A 169 -6.20 -8.08 17.82
C THR A 169 -5.59 -8.91 18.94
N PHE A 170 -4.66 -9.81 18.62
CA PHE A 170 -4.02 -10.63 19.66
C PHE A 170 -3.10 -9.80 20.56
N ASP A 171 -2.31 -8.90 19.98
CA ASP A 171 -1.40 -8.02 20.73
C ASP A 171 -2.17 -7.14 21.74
N LEU A 172 -3.34 -6.64 21.35
CA LEU A 172 -4.19 -5.82 22.21
C LEU A 172 -4.75 -6.62 23.39
N LEU A 173 -5.25 -7.84 23.14
CA LEU A 173 -5.78 -8.70 24.21
C LEU A 173 -4.67 -9.09 25.20
N ASP A 174 -3.48 -9.42 24.70
CA ASP A 174 -2.32 -9.74 25.53
C ASP A 174 -1.92 -8.53 26.40
N GLU A 175 -1.90 -7.31 25.84
CA GLU A 175 -1.60 -6.09 26.60
C GLU A 175 -2.67 -5.72 27.63
N ILE A 176 -3.96 -5.93 27.31
CA ILE A 176 -5.06 -5.75 28.27
C ILE A 176 -4.89 -6.70 29.47
N ALA A 177 -4.62 -7.98 29.20
CA ALA A 177 -4.38 -8.98 30.22
C ALA A 177 -3.14 -8.65 31.06
N ARG A 178 -2.03 -8.26 30.42
CA ARG A 178 -0.78 -7.85 31.09
C ARG A 178 -0.99 -6.67 32.04
N LEU A 179 -1.88 -5.74 31.70
CA LEU A 179 -2.24 -4.59 32.54
C LEU A 179 -3.26 -4.93 33.63
N GLY A 180 -3.76 -6.17 33.70
CA GLY A 180 -4.79 -6.59 34.66
C GLY A 180 -6.14 -5.89 34.42
N LYS A 181 -6.41 -5.44 33.20
CA LYS A 181 -7.67 -4.78 32.85
C LYS A 181 -8.76 -5.79 32.51
N PRO A 182 -10.05 -5.44 32.66
CA PRO A 182 -11.15 -6.29 32.22
C PRO A 182 -11.03 -6.63 30.74
N ARG A 183 -11.34 -7.88 30.38
CA ARG A 183 -11.47 -8.29 28.98
C ARG A 183 -12.63 -7.51 28.34
N PRO A 184 -12.42 -6.86 27.17
CA PRO A 184 -13.48 -6.15 26.47
C PRO A 184 -14.47 -7.15 25.86
N LEU A 185 -15.70 -6.66 25.58
CA LEU A 185 -16.67 -7.43 24.80
C LEU A 185 -16.17 -7.58 23.36
N LEU A 186 -16.06 -8.81 22.87
CA LEU A 186 -15.60 -9.09 21.51
C LEU A 186 -16.79 -9.40 20.61
N ILE A 187 -16.97 -8.60 19.55
CA ILE A 187 -18.06 -8.75 18.58
C ILE A 187 -17.48 -9.04 17.20
N ALA A 188 -17.87 -10.17 16.63
CA ALA A 188 -17.51 -10.56 15.27
C ALA A 188 -18.66 -10.35 14.28
N GLU A 189 -18.32 -10.00 13.04
CA GLU A 189 -19.23 -10.02 11.89
C GLU A 189 -18.67 -10.99 10.84
N ILE A 190 -19.36 -12.10 10.60
CA ILE A 190 -19.00 -13.05 9.55
C ILE A 190 -19.32 -12.44 8.20
N ASP A 191 -18.29 -12.28 7.36
CA ASP A 191 -18.43 -11.93 5.96
C ASP A 191 -18.23 -13.20 5.10
N PRO A 192 -19.28 -13.71 4.43
CA PRO A 192 -19.19 -14.96 3.66
C PRO A 192 -18.27 -14.86 2.44
N GLN A 193 -17.90 -13.64 2.04
CA GLN A 193 -16.98 -13.39 0.93
C GLN A 193 -15.53 -13.19 1.41
N LEU A 194 -15.27 -13.15 2.72
CA LEU A 194 -13.91 -13.03 3.23
C LEU A 194 -13.18 -14.39 3.18
N PRO A 195 -11.97 -14.48 2.60
CA PRO A 195 -11.16 -15.70 2.60
C PRO A 195 -10.97 -16.30 3.99
N TYR A 196 -11.15 -17.61 4.15
CA TYR A 196 -10.78 -18.29 5.39
C TYR A 196 -9.29 -18.63 5.37
N ILE A 197 -8.52 -18.10 6.34
CA ILE A 197 -7.10 -18.43 6.51
C ILE A 197 -6.92 -19.12 7.87
N GLY A 198 -6.31 -20.31 7.84
CA GLY A 198 -6.10 -21.13 9.02
C GLY A 198 -4.91 -20.69 9.90
N GLY A 199 -4.32 -21.64 10.60
CA GLY A 199 -3.10 -21.42 11.39
C GLY A 199 -3.30 -20.38 12.50
N THR A 200 -2.38 -19.43 12.60
CA THR A 200 -2.35 -18.38 13.62
C THR A 200 -3.49 -17.37 13.52
N ALA A 201 -4.20 -17.31 12.39
CA ALA A 201 -5.37 -16.45 12.23
C ALA A 201 -6.67 -17.10 12.73
N ALA A 202 -6.68 -18.43 12.94
CA ALA A 202 -7.88 -19.18 13.30
C ALA A 202 -8.10 -19.23 14.81
N VAL A 203 -9.34 -18.99 15.22
CA VAL A 203 -9.81 -19.01 16.61
C VAL A 203 -11.04 -19.89 16.76
N ASP A 204 -11.33 -20.30 17.98
CA ASP A 204 -12.51 -21.10 18.29
C ASP A 204 -13.78 -20.23 18.27
N LEU A 205 -14.96 -20.86 18.13
CA LEU A 205 -16.23 -20.12 18.00
C LEU A 205 -16.55 -19.26 19.23
N ASP A 206 -16.07 -19.65 20.41
CA ASP A 206 -16.27 -18.96 21.69
C ASP A 206 -15.20 -17.87 21.96
N PHE A 207 -14.28 -17.65 21.01
CA PHE A 207 -13.34 -16.53 21.11
C PHE A 207 -14.07 -15.19 21.12
N PHE A 208 -15.21 -15.06 20.43
CA PHE A 208 -16.05 -13.86 20.42
C PHE A 208 -17.30 -14.05 21.28
N ASP A 209 -17.67 -13.00 22.01
CA ASP A 209 -18.87 -12.99 22.86
C ASP A 209 -20.16 -12.92 22.01
N HIS A 210 -20.08 -12.20 20.87
CA HIS A 210 -21.15 -12.13 19.88
C HIS A 210 -20.60 -12.40 18.48
N VAL A 211 -21.35 -13.18 17.71
CA VAL A 211 -21.02 -13.47 16.31
C VAL A 211 -22.24 -13.19 15.46
N CYS A 212 -22.20 -12.09 14.73
CA CYS A 212 -23.19 -11.68 13.74
C CYS A 212 -22.80 -12.21 12.37
N ARG A 213 -23.74 -12.26 11.43
CA ARG A 213 -23.49 -12.70 10.05
C ARG A 213 -24.02 -11.66 9.06
N LEU A 214 -23.21 -11.31 8.07
CA LEU A 214 -23.68 -10.50 6.94
C LEU A 214 -24.75 -11.27 6.16
N PRO A 215 -25.75 -10.56 5.60
CA PRO A 215 -26.67 -11.14 4.62
C PRO A 215 -25.90 -11.77 3.45
N ASP A 216 -26.43 -12.85 2.88
CA ASP A 216 -25.78 -13.53 1.74
C ASP A 216 -25.71 -12.65 0.48
N ASP A 217 -26.57 -11.62 0.38
CA ASP A 217 -26.59 -10.62 -0.70
C ASP A 217 -25.81 -9.33 -0.37
N ALA A 218 -25.01 -9.34 0.70
CA ALA A 218 -24.17 -8.20 1.07
C ALA A 218 -23.18 -7.83 -0.06
N ALA A 219 -22.89 -6.53 -0.15
CA ALA A 219 -21.89 -6.02 -1.07
C ALA A 219 -20.52 -6.70 -0.87
N PRO A 220 -19.71 -6.87 -1.93
CA PRO A 220 -18.41 -7.50 -1.81
C PRO A 220 -17.47 -6.71 -0.87
N PRO A 221 -16.48 -7.37 -0.27
CA PRO A 221 -15.46 -6.70 0.53
C PRO A 221 -14.77 -5.59 -0.26
N PHE A 222 -14.36 -4.53 0.43
CA PHE A 222 -13.69 -3.40 -0.21
C PHE A 222 -12.40 -3.86 -0.92
N ALA A 223 -12.32 -3.58 -2.22
CA ALA A 223 -11.14 -3.89 -3.03
C ALA A 223 -10.51 -2.60 -3.57
N LEU A 224 -9.19 -2.49 -3.47
CA LEU A 224 -8.44 -1.36 -4.04
C LEU A 224 -8.45 -1.46 -5.57
N PRO A 225 -8.88 -0.40 -6.29
CA PRO A 225 -8.68 -0.31 -7.73
C PRO A 225 -7.18 -0.24 -8.04
N ARG A 226 -6.71 -1.08 -8.96
CA ARG A 226 -5.33 -1.04 -9.46
C ARG A 226 -5.10 0.21 -10.31
N GLY A 227 -3.97 0.87 -10.09
CA GLY A 227 -3.56 2.07 -10.82
C GLY A 227 -2.64 1.73 -11.99
N ALA A 228 -2.59 2.62 -12.99
CA ALA A 228 -1.61 2.49 -14.07
C ALA A 228 -0.19 2.79 -13.55
N VAL A 229 0.77 1.94 -13.91
CA VAL A 229 2.18 2.09 -13.54
C VAL A 229 2.85 3.07 -14.49
N SER A 230 3.40 4.15 -13.94
CA SER A 230 4.11 5.20 -14.68
C SER A 230 5.53 4.80 -15.07
N ASP A 231 6.16 5.54 -15.97
CA ASP A 231 7.58 5.31 -16.35
C ASP A 231 8.51 5.46 -15.14
N ALA A 232 8.24 6.45 -14.29
CA ALA A 232 8.97 6.65 -13.05
C ALA A 232 8.86 5.43 -12.13
N ASP A 233 7.65 4.90 -11.97
CA ASP A 233 7.44 3.71 -11.13
C ASP A 233 8.12 2.48 -11.70
N TYR A 234 8.10 2.29 -13.03
CA TYR A 234 8.80 1.19 -13.67
C TYR A 234 10.31 1.27 -13.49
N ALA A 235 10.92 2.44 -13.67
CA ALA A 235 12.34 2.60 -13.41
C ALA A 235 12.70 2.28 -11.96
N ILE A 236 11.93 2.82 -11.01
CA ILE A 236 12.11 2.52 -9.58
C ILE A 236 11.98 1.01 -9.31
N GLY A 237 10.94 0.37 -9.84
CA GLY A 237 10.69 -1.06 -9.69
C GLY A 237 11.78 -1.94 -10.30
N LEU A 238 12.32 -1.55 -11.46
CA LEU A 238 13.42 -2.23 -12.13
C LEU A 238 14.70 -2.14 -11.29
N TYR A 239 15.10 -0.94 -10.85
CA TYR A 239 16.24 -0.79 -9.94
C TYR A 239 16.06 -1.59 -8.65
N ALA A 240 14.90 -1.45 -8.00
CA ALA A 240 14.57 -2.17 -6.78
C ALA A 240 14.65 -3.71 -6.95
N SER A 241 14.20 -4.24 -8.08
CA SER A 241 14.22 -5.69 -8.34
C SER A 241 15.64 -6.28 -8.44
N ALA A 242 16.63 -5.47 -8.84
CA ALA A 242 18.03 -5.88 -8.90
C ALA A 242 18.69 -5.93 -7.51
N LEU A 243 18.06 -5.32 -6.50
CA LEU A 243 18.51 -5.34 -5.10
C LEU A 243 17.93 -6.52 -4.31
N VAL A 244 17.09 -7.36 -4.92
CA VAL A 244 16.51 -8.55 -4.29
C VAL A 244 17.46 -9.74 -4.45
N LYS A 245 17.80 -10.41 -3.36
CA LYS A 245 18.69 -11.58 -3.38
C LYS A 245 17.89 -12.88 -3.48
N ASP A 246 18.37 -13.81 -4.30
CA ASP A 246 17.77 -15.15 -4.36
C ASP A 246 17.98 -15.89 -3.03
N GLY A 247 16.99 -16.69 -2.61
CA GLY A 247 16.96 -17.29 -1.28
C GLY A 247 16.64 -16.31 -0.15
N GLY A 248 16.39 -15.04 -0.46
CA GLY A 248 16.18 -13.98 0.53
C GLY A 248 14.76 -13.89 1.08
N THR A 249 14.53 -12.82 1.84
CA THR A 249 13.23 -12.42 2.37
C THR A 249 12.76 -11.10 1.76
N LEU A 250 11.48 -11.03 1.41
CA LEU A 250 10.89 -9.86 0.77
C LEU A 250 9.79 -9.25 1.65
N GLN A 251 9.91 -7.95 1.87
CA GLN A 251 8.82 -7.10 2.34
C GLN A 251 8.60 -5.97 1.34
N ILE A 252 7.34 -5.77 0.95
CA ILE A 252 6.95 -4.71 0.02
C ILE A 252 5.68 -4.03 0.52
N GLY A 253 5.58 -2.72 0.28
CA GLY A 253 4.35 -1.95 0.48
C GLY A 253 3.30 -2.23 -0.59
N ILE A 254 2.37 -1.29 -0.80
CA ILE A 254 1.29 -1.36 -1.81
C ILE A 254 1.39 -0.28 -2.88
N GLY A 255 0.55 -0.42 -3.91
CA GLY A 255 0.36 0.56 -4.97
C GLY A 255 1.33 0.34 -6.13
N THR A 256 1.37 1.31 -7.03
CA THR A 256 2.06 1.16 -8.33
C THR A 256 3.55 0.88 -8.22
N LEU A 257 4.22 1.31 -7.15
CA LEU A 257 5.63 0.98 -6.90
C LEU A 257 5.83 -0.49 -6.51
N ALA A 258 4.93 -1.07 -5.72
CA ALA A 258 4.97 -2.49 -5.39
C ALA A 258 4.66 -3.33 -6.64
N ASP A 259 3.69 -2.89 -7.44
CA ASP A 259 3.35 -3.54 -8.72
C ASP A 259 4.52 -3.51 -9.70
N ALA A 260 5.23 -2.38 -9.81
CA ALA A 260 6.40 -2.22 -10.65
C ALA A 260 7.58 -3.09 -10.20
N LEU A 261 7.84 -3.16 -8.87
CA LEU A 261 8.85 -4.04 -8.31
C LEU A 261 8.53 -5.52 -8.60
N ALA A 262 7.29 -5.94 -8.35
CA ALA A 262 6.85 -7.30 -8.65
C ALA A 262 7.00 -7.63 -10.14
N HIS A 263 6.61 -6.71 -11.02
CA HIS A 263 6.82 -6.86 -12.45
C HIS A 263 8.30 -7.00 -12.82
N GLY A 264 9.18 -6.16 -12.24
CA GLY A 264 10.62 -6.26 -12.43
C GLY A 264 11.18 -7.62 -12.02
N LEU A 265 10.74 -8.17 -10.88
CA LEU A 265 11.12 -9.50 -10.42
C LEU A 265 10.60 -10.62 -11.35
N ILE A 266 9.38 -10.47 -11.87
CA ILE A 266 8.80 -11.41 -12.85
C ILE A 266 9.58 -11.38 -14.17
N LEU A 267 9.91 -10.18 -14.69
CA LEU A 267 10.74 -10.05 -15.88
C LEU A 267 12.13 -10.65 -15.65
N ARG A 268 12.75 -10.37 -14.50
CA ARG A 268 14.02 -10.98 -14.11
C ARG A 268 13.96 -12.51 -14.14
N HIS A 269 12.86 -13.10 -13.68
CA HIS A 269 12.71 -14.56 -13.63
C HIS A 269 12.36 -15.19 -14.97
N THR A 270 11.46 -14.57 -15.75
CA THR A 270 10.83 -15.18 -16.93
C THR A 270 11.38 -14.68 -18.27
N ARG A 271 11.94 -13.47 -18.30
CA ARG A 271 12.43 -12.76 -19.50
C ARG A 271 13.75 -12.06 -19.22
N ASN A 272 14.70 -12.80 -18.64
CA ASN A 272 15.91 -12.24 -18.03
C ASN A 272 16.77 -11.38 -18.96
N ALA A 273 16.96 -11.80 -20.21
CA ALA A 273 17.76 -11.04 -21.19
C ALA A 273 17.18 -9.64 -21.44
N GLU A 274 15.86 -9.53 -21.55
CA GLU A 274 15.15 -8.26 -21.76
C GLU A 274 15.16 -7.40 -20.50
N TYR A 275 15.04 -8.02 -19.33
CA TYR A 275 15.22 -7.36 -18.03
C TYR A 275 16.61 -6.72 -17.88
N ARG A 276 17.68 -7.45 -18.21
CA ARG A 276 19.05 -6.91 -18.15
C ARG A 276 19.26 -5.78 -19.15
N ALA A 277 18.75 -5.92 -20.37
CA ALA A 277 18.81 -4.86 -21.37
C ALA A 277 18.06 -3.59 -20.94
N LEU A 278 16.94 -3.74 -20.21
CA LEU A 278 16.23 -2.62 -19.61
C LEU A 278 17.07 -1.89 -18.55
N LEU A 279 17.71 -2.62 -17.64
CA LEU A 279 18.57 -2.03 -16.61
C LEU A 279 19.76 -1.27 -17.23
N GLU A 280 20.44 -1.87 -18.20
CA GLU A 280 21.57 -1.22 -18.88
C GLU A 280 21.17 0.03 -19.67
N ARG A 281 19.94 0.05 -20.21
CA ARG A 281 19.40 1.25 -20.86
C ARG A 281 19.00 2.34 -19.87
N LEU A 282 18.54 1.95 -18.69
CA LEU A 282 18.21 2.89 -17.61
C LEU A 282 19.47 3.54 -17.04
N GLU A 283 20.46 2.73 -16.68
CA GLU A 283 21.75 3.15 -16.15
C GLU A 283 22.86 2.17 -16.59
N PRO A 284 23.70 2.55 -17.57
CA PRO A 284 24.77 1.69 -18.06
C PRO A 284 25.74 1.28 -16.96
N GLY A 285 26.03 -0.01 -16.85
CA GLY A 285 26.91 -0.59 -15.82
C GLY A 285 26.22 -0.84 -14.48
N TYR A 286 24.93 -0.53 -14.33
CA TYR A 286 24.20 -0.79 -13.09
C TYR A 286 24.15 -2.29 -12.76
N VAL A 287 24.02 -3.16 -13.78
CA VAL A 287 23.96 -4.61 -13.59
C VAL A 287 25.24 -5.16 -12.94
N ASP A 288 26.39 -4.57 -13.27
CA ASP A 288 27.71 -4.99 -12.77
C ASP A 288 28.20 -4.14 -11.59
N SER A 289 27.35 -3.25 -11.06
CA SER A 289 27.70 -2.34 -9.97
C SER A 289 27.90 -3.08 -8.64
N ASP A 290 28.72 -2.49 -7.76
CA ASP A 290 28.99 -3.06 -6.43
C ASP A 290 27.70 -3.24 -5.62
N ILE A 291 26.78 -2.28 -5.70
CA ILE A 291 25.51 -2.34 -4.95
C ILE A 291 24.65 -3.54 -5.39
N VAL A 292 24.59 -3.86 -6.69
CA VAL A 292 23.83 -5.03 -7.18
C VAL A 292 24.54 -6.33 -6.77
N ARG A 293 25.87 -6.38 -6.85
CA ARG A 293 26.65 -7.56 -6.45
C ARG A 293 26.56 -7.87 -4.95
N GLU A 294 26.59 -6.84 -4.12
CA GLU A 294 26.58 -6.98 -2.66
C GLU A 294 25.17 -7.16 -2.11
N ALA A 295 24.23 -6.33 -2.58
CA ALA A 295 22.88 -6.28 -2.01
C ALA A 295 21.86 -7.12 -2.78
N GLY A 296 22.09 -7.56 -4.01
CA GLY A 296 21.02 -8.19 -4.78
C GLY A 296 21.50 -9.24 -5.78
N GLY A 297 21.07 -9.08 -7.01
CA GLY A 297 21.35 -9.98 -8.11
C GLY A 297 20.42 -9.75 -9.28
N VAL A 298 20.82 -10.24 -10.45
CA VAL A 298 20.07 -10.08 -11.71
C VAL A 298 19.74 -11.41 -12.38
N GLU A 299 20.19 -12.53 -11.81
CA GLU A 299 19.90 -13.87 -12.33
C GLU A 299 18.48 -14.33 -11.94
N PRO A 300 17.83 -15.21 -12.72
CA PRO A 300 16.56 -15.82 -12.33
C PRO A 300 16.65 -16.51 -10.96
N PHE A 301 15.54 -16.49 -10.20
CA PHE A 301 15.45 -17.14 -8.89
C PHE A 301 15.52 -18.67 -8.98
N GLU A 302 16.54 -19.27 -8.37
CA GLU A 302 16.68 -20.72 -8.22
C GLU A 302 15.98 -21.17 -6.94
N HIS A 303 16.37 -20.58 -5.79
CA HIS A 303 15.82 -20.90 -4.47
C HIS A 303 14.46 -20.25 -4.24
N GLY A 304 14.24 -19.06 -4.79
CA GLY A 304 13.03 -18.26 -4.58
C GLY A 304 13.07 -17.44 -3.31
N LEU A 305 11.95 -16.77 -3.04
CA LEU A 305 11.79 -15.84 -1.93
C LEU A 305 10.83 -16.37 -0.88
N TYR A 306 11.03 -15.92 0.35
CA TYR A 306 10.06 -15.98 1.45
C TYR A 306 9.50 -14.57 1.66
N GLY A 307 8.18 -14.43 1.71
CA GLY A 307 7.53 -13.15 2.03
C GLY A 307 7.37 -12.99 3.54
N ALA A 308 7.88 -11.91 4.12
CA ALA A 308 7.58 -11.52 5.50
C ALA A 308 7.19 -10.05 5.48
N SER A 309 5.90 -9.77 5.32
CA SER A 309 5.43 -8.43 4.99
C SER A 309 4.26 -8.02 5.86
N GLU A 310 4.27 -6.78 6.34
CA GLU A 310 3.13 -6.24 7.10
C GLU A 310 1.82 -6.43 6.33
N MET A 311 1.82 -6.10 5.03
CA MET A 311 0.68 -6.23 4.16
C MET A 311 0.92 -7.28 3.06
N VAL A 312 -0.03 -8.20 2.90
CA VAL A 312 -0.15 -9.08 1.73
C VAL A 312 -1.06 -8.42 0.68
N ASN A 313 -0.61 -8.42 -0.58
CA ASN A 313 -1.25 -7.70 -1.69
C ASN A 313 -1.11 -8.48 -3.03
N ASP A 314 -1.58 -7.87 -4.13
CA ASP A 314 -1.54 -8.46 -5.48
C ASP A 314 -0.13 -8.82 -5.97
N ALA A 315 0.92 -8.11 -5.53
CA ALA A 315 2.29 -8.42 -5.91
C ALA A 315 2.72 -9.81 -5.41
N PHE A 316 2.38 -10.19 -4.18
CA PHE A 316 2.70 -11.53 -3.67
C PHE A 316 1.95 -12.64 -4.41
N ARG A 317 0.69 -12.40 -4.82
CA ARG A 317 -0.02 -13.34 -5.71
C ARG A 317 0.77 -13.54 -7.01
N ALA A 318 1.10 -12.45 -7.68
CA ALA A 318 1.79 -12.52 -8.97
C ALA A 318 3.18 -13.18 -8.87
N LEU A 319 3.92 -12.91 -7.79
CA LEU A 319 5.22 -13.56 -7.53
C LEU A 319 5.06 -15.06 -7.24
N ARG A 320 3.98 -15.48 -6.57
CA ARG A 320 3.66 -16.89 -6.35
C ARG A 320 3.31 -17.59 -7.66
N GLU A 321 2.43 -17.00 -8.47
CA GLU A 321 2.03 -17.52 -9.78
C GLU A 321 3.22 -17.62 -10.75
N ALA A 322 4.19 -16.71 -10.65
CA ALA A 322 5.42 -16.73 -11.42
C ALA A 322 6.48 -17.74 -10.90
N GLY A 323 6.23 -18.45 -9.79
CA GLY A 323 7.16 -19.43 -9.23
C GLY A 323 8.35 -18.83 -8.46
N ILE A 324 8.28 -17.54 -8.08
CA ILE A 324 9.33 -16.83 -7.34
C ILE A 324 9.13 -17.01 -5.83
N LEU A 325 7.90 -16.88 -5.35
CA LEU A 325 7.55 -16.98 -3.93
C LEU A 325 7.36 -18.45 -3.52
N LYS A 326 8.47 -19.13 -3.21
CA LYS A 326 8.50 -20.59 -2.95
C LYS A 326 9.44 -21.03 -1.83
N ARG A 327 10.31 -20.15 -1.30
CA ARG A 327 11.16 -20.50 -0.17
C ARG A 327 10.29 -20.62 1.08
N ARG A 328 10.36 -21.76 1.75
CA ARG A 328 9.55 -22.05 2.93
C ARG A 328 10.33 -21.83 4.22
N VAL A 329 9.62 -21.48 5.28
CA VAL A 329 10.11 -21.38 6.65
C VAL A 329 9.20 -22.16 7.60
N ILE A 330 9.75 -22.63 8.73
CA ILE A 330 9.01 -23.31 9.81
C ILE A 330 9.37 -22.68 11.15
N ASP A 331 8.49 -22.84 12.14
CA ASP A 331 8.69 -22.28 13.49
C ASP A 331 9.54 -23.21 14.37
N ASP A 332 10.77 -23.46 13.93
CA ASP A 332 11.75 -24.27 14.64
C ASP A 332 13.17 -23.76 14.34
N VAL A 333 13.82 -23.20 15.36
CA VAL A 333 15.14 -22.56 15.21
C VAL A 333 16.19 -23.56 14.76
N GLU A 334 16.28 -24.71 15.43
CA GLU A 334 17.33 -25.70 15.14
C GLU A 334 17.15 -26.33 13.76
N ALA A 335 15.90 -26.57 13.35
CA ALA A 335 15.60 -27.05 12.01
C ALA A 335 15.95 -26.00 10.96
N MET A 336 15.59 -24.73 11.18
CA MET A 336 15.94 -23.64 10.27
C MET A 336 17.46 -23.46 10.15
N GLU A 337 18.21 -23.54 11.24
CA GLU A 337 19.68 -23.50 11.22
C GLU A 337 20.27 -24.64 10.35
N ARG A 338 19.76 -25.86 10.49
CA ARG A 338 20.21 -27.01 9.67
C ARG A 338 19.84 -26.84 8.20
N ILE A 339 18.62 -26.38 7.91
CA ILE A 339 18.14 -26.09 6.55
C ILE A 339 19.02 -25.02 5.90
N ASN A 340 19.24 -23.91 6.59
CA ASN A 340 20.04 -22.78 6.12
C ASN A 340 21.52 -23.16 5.93
N ALA A 341 22.04 -24.10 6.74
CA ALA A 341 23.38 -24.64 6.58
C ALA A 341 23.51 -25.68 5.45
N GLY A 342 22.45 -25.93 4.67
CA GLY A 342 22.44 -26.92 3.57
C GLY A 342 22.53 -28.36 4.06
N ARG A 343 22.13 -28.64 5.31
CA ARG A 343 22.20 -29.96 5.95
C ARG A 343 20.86 -30.36 6.61
N PRO A 344 19.72 -30.28 5.89
CA PRO A 344 18.44 -30.70 6.47
C PRO A 344 18.45 -32.21 6.74
N SER A 345 17.89 -32.61 7.89
CA SER A 345 17.52 -34.01 8.13
C SER A 345 16.27 -34.39 7.33
N SER A 346 15.98 -35.68 7.21
CA SER A 346 14.73 -36.15 6.59
C SER A 346 13.48 -35.63 7.33
N ALA A 347 13.58 -35.41 8.64
CA ALA A 347 12.50 -34.82 9.43
C ALA A 347 12.32 -33.33 9.12
N ASP A 348 13.41 -32.59 8.93
CA ASP A 348 13.36 -31.17 8.56
C ASP A 348 12.69 -31.00 7.19
N THR A 349 13.05 -31.83 6.20
CA THR A 349 12.43 -31.82 4.87
C THR A 349 10.93 -32.13 4.93
N ALA A 350 10.54 -33.18 5.65
CA ALA A 350 9.13 -33.55 5.79
C ALA A 350 8.30 -32.43 6.44
N ARG A 351 8.85 -31.79 7.48
CA ARG A 351 8.19 -30.64 8.14
C ARG A 351 8.09 -29.43 7.23
N LEU A 352 9.14 -29.12 6.46
CA LEU A 352 9.12 -28.02 5.50
C LEU A 352 8.02 -28.20 4.45
N GLU A 353 7.75 -29.44 4.03
CA GLU A 353 6.66 -29.78 3.11
C GLU A 353 5.27 -29.67 3.77
N SER A 354 5.12 -30.16 5.00
CA SER A 354 3.81 -30.22 5.68
C SER A 354 3.40 -28.91 6.37
N GLU A 355 4.36 -28.20 6.96
CA GLU A 355 4.17 -27.02 7.82
C GLU A 355 4.72 -25.72 7.21
N GLY A 356 5.58 -25.83 6.19
CA GLY A 356 6.38 -24.69 5.73
C GLY A 356 5.56 -23.57 5.09
N ARG A 357 5.79 -22.34 5.54
CA ARG A 357 5.15 -21.12 5.04
C ARG A 357 6.06 -20.38 4.09
N TRP A 358 5.52 -19.89 2.98
CA TRP A 358 6.24 -19.10 1.98
C TRP A 358 5.85 -17.62 2.00
N LEU A 359 4.80 -17.26 2.73
CA LEU A 359 4.38 -15.88 2.96
C LEU A 359 3.75 -15.74 4.33
N ASP A 360 4.34 -14.90 5.17
CA ASP A 360 3.73 -14.44 6.41
C ASP A 360 3.39 -12.94 6.30
N GLY A 361 2.23 -12.57 6.85
CA GLY A 361 1.85 -11.18 6.95
C GLY A 361 0.84 -10.83 8.03
N ALA A 362 0.74 -9.54 8.34
CA ALA A 362 -0.06 -9.07 9.47
C ALA A 362 -1.51 -8.74 9.09
N PHE A 363 -1.70 -8.22 7.87
CA PHE A 363 -3.00 -8.04 7.25
C PHE A 363 -2.92 -8.15 5.72
N TYR A 364 -4.06 -8.22 5.04
CA TYR A 364 -4.10 -8.16 3.58
C TYR A 364 -5.12 -7.13 3.07
N LEU A 365 -4.77 -6.48 1.97
CA LEU A 365 -5.63 -5.53 1.26
C LEU A 365 -5.18 -5.45 -0.20
N GLY A 366 -6.11 -5.55 -1.15
CA GLY A 366 -5.77 -5.54 -2.58
C GLY A 366 -6.99 -5.60 -3.48
N SER A 367 -6.83 -6.19 -4.66
CA SER A 367 -7.88 -6.32 -5.66
C SER A 367 -8.86 -7.46 -5.34
N LYS A 368 -9.94 -7.54 -6.12
CA LYS A 368 -10.86 -8.68 -6.08
C LYS A 368 -10.19 -9.99 -6.48
N ASP A 369 -9.18 -9.94 -7.34
CA ASP A 369 -8.45 -11.11 -7.81
C ASP A 369 -7.56 -11.67 -6.69
N LEU A 370 -6.98 -10.82 -5.83
CA LEU A 370 -6.27 -11.26 -4.63
C LEU A 370 -7.21 -12.02 -3.70
N TYR A 371 -8.38 -11.47 -3.42
CA TYR A 371 -9.34 -12.11 -2.51
C TYR A 371 -9.88 -13.42 -3.07
N ARG A 372 -10.13 -13.48 -4.39
CA ARG A 372 -10.52 -14.72 -5.06
C ARG A 372 -9.40 -15.76 -4.96
N TRP A 373 -8.16 -15.37 -5.25
CA TRP A 373 -6.99 -16.24 -5.15
C TRP A 373 -6.82 -16.81 -3.73
N LEU A 374 -6.93 -15.99 -2.69
CA LEU A 374 -6.87 -16.46 -1.30
C LEU A 374 -8.02 -17.41 -0.93
N ARG A 375 -9.22 -17.15 -1.45
CA ARG A 375 -10.42 -17.94 -1.13
C ARG A 375 -10.43 -19.30 -1.84
N ASP A 376 -10.02 -19.33 -3.10
CA ASP A 376 -10.12 -20.50 -3.96
C ASP A 376 -8.84 -21.36 -3.91
N MET A 377 -7.85 -20.96 -3.12
CA MET A 377 -6.58 -21.67 -2.95
C MET A 377 -6.80 -23.07 -2.37
N PRO A 378 -6.21 -24.13 -2.96
CA PRO A 378 -6.23 -25.47 -2.40
C PRO A 378 -5.71 -25.50 -0.96
N ALA A 379 -6.31 -26.33 -0.10
CA ALA A 379 -6.02 -26.32 1.34
C ALA A 379 -4.54 -26.61 1.66
N ASP A 380 -3.86 -27.43 0.85
CA ASP A 380 -2.43 -27.73 0.98
C ASP A 380 -1.53 -26.55 0.61
N GLU A 381 -1.93 -25.74 -0.38
CA GLU A 381 -1.24 -24.51 -0.74
C GLU A 381 -1.54 -23.37 0.24
N ALA A 382 -2.77 -23.25 0.70
CA ALA A 382 -3.23 -22.24 1.66
C ALA A 382 -2.49 -22.30 3.00
N ARG A 383 -2.03 -23.49 3.41
CA ARG A 383 -1.14 -23.65 4.59
C ARG A 383 0.19 -22.90 4.45
N GLY A 384 0.60 -22.60 3.22
CA GLY A 384 1.81 -21.83 2.98
C GLY A 384 1.69 -20.33 3.30
N ILE A 385 0.49 -19.84 3.62
CA ILE A 385 0.23 -18.46 4.03
C ILE A 385 0.01 -18.39 5.55
N GLY A 386 0.88 -17.66 6.24
CA GLY A 386 0.75 -17.36 7.68
C GLY A 386 0.25 -15.95 7.93
N MET A 387 -1.07 -15.78 8.10
CA MET A 387 -1.60 -14.52 8.60
C MET A 387 -1.46 -14.47 10.14
N THR A 388 -0.77 -13.46 10.65
CA THR A 388 -0.29 -13.39 12.04
C THR A 388 -0.38 -11.98 12.62
N ARG A 389 0.04 -11.81 13.87
CA ARG A 389 0.04 -10.53 14.59
C ARG A 389 1.15 -9.59 14.09
N VAL A 390 0.92 -8.29 14.19
CA VAL A 390 1.89 -7.23 13.82
C VAL A 390 3.18 -7.38 14.61
N SER A 391 3.13 -7.68 15.91
CA SER A 391 4.34 -7.84 16.72
C SER A 391 5.29 -8.92 16.18
N HIS A 392 4.78 -9.97 15.53
CA HIS A 392 5.62 -10.98 14.90
C HIS A 392 6.26 -10.48 13.60
N ILE A 393 5.53 -9.72 12.77
CA ILE A 393 6.03 -9.30 11.45
C ILE A 393 6.91 -8.05 11.53
N ASN A 394 6.56 -7.10 12.38
CA ASN A 394 7.14 -5.76 12.43
C ASN A 394 8.16 -5.58 13.58
N GLU A 395 8.32 -6.57 14.46
CA GLU A 395 9.33 -6.50 15.51
C GLU A 395 10.37 -7.60 15.29
N LEU A 396 11.60 -7.34 15.72
CA LEU A 396 12.68 -8.32 15.71
C LEU A 396 13.14 -8.63 17.13
N TYR A 397 13.33 -7.58 17.94
CA TYR A 397 13.85 -7.72 19.29
C TYR A 397 12.79 -8.30 20.24
N GLY A 398 13.23 -9.19 21.12
CA GLY A 398 12.36 -9.86 22.07
C GLY A 398 11.74 -11.12 21.43
N GLY A 399 10.41 -11.21 21.48
CA GLY A 399 9.57 -12.27 20.88
C GLY A 399 10.29 -13.55 20.47
N TYR A 400 10.34 -13.78 19.15
CA TYR A 400 10.95 -14.95 18.52
C TYR A 400 12.25 -14.58 17.80
N GLU A 401 13.08 -13.71 18.38
CA GLU A 401 14.23 -13.09 17.70
C GLU A 401 15.16 -14.12 17.02
N ALA A 402 15.54 -15.19 17.72
CA ALA A 402 16.43 -16.21 17.17
C ALA A 402 15.83 -16.90 15.94
N LEU A 403 14.53 -17.23 16.00
CA LEU A 403 13.81 -17.84 14.89
C LEU A 403 13.71 -16.86 13.72
N GLU A 404 13.32 -15.62 13.97
CA GLU A 404 13.11 -14.63 12.93
C GLU A 404 14.42 -14.27 12.22
N ARG A 405 15.56 -14.29 12.91
CA ARG A 405 16.89 -14.14 12.28
C ARG A 405 17.20 -15.29 11.32
N GLU A 406 16.82 -16.52 11.66
CA GLU A 406 16.99 -17.68 10.78
C GLU A 406 15.99 -17.71 9.62
N GLN A 407 14.77 -17.24 9.84
CA GLN A 407 13.75 -17.16 8.80
C GLN A 407 13.99 -16.00 7.82
N ARG A 408 14.43 -14.83 8.32
CA ARG A 408 14.62 -13.58 7.57
C ARG A 408 16.06 -13.41 7.08
N ARG A 409 16.51 -14.33 6.21
CA ARG A 409 17.81 -14.25 5.55
C ARG A 409 17.79 -13.24 4.41
N GLU A 410 18.87 -12.48 4.27
CA GLU A 410 19.08 -11.49 3.21
C GLU A 410 17.86 -10.58 2.95
N PRO A 411 17.20 -10.01 3.98
CA PRO A 411 15.92 -9.38 3.78
C PRO A 411 16.06 -8.04 3.06
N ARG A 412 15.10 -7.75 2.18
CA ARG A 412 14.94 -6.45 1.52
C ARG A 412 13.60 -5.86 1.89
N PHE A 413 13.66 -4.74 2.59
CA PHE A 413 12.49 -4.04 3.09
C PHE A 413 12.23 -2.80 2.23
N PHE A 414 11.26 -2.88 1.32
CA PHE A 414 10.92 -1.80 0.41
C PHE A 414 9.76 -0.99 0.94
N ASN A 415 10.00 0.30 1.18
CA ASN A 415 8.99 1.22 1.67
C ASN A 415 8.93 2.49 0.81
N THR A 416 7.72 2.95 0.53
CA THR A 416 7.52 4.24 -0.14
C THR A 416 7.59 5.37 0.88
N CYS A 417 8.26 6.47 0.55
CA CYS A 417 8.18 7.73 1.29
C CYS A 417 7.66 8.86 0.40
N MET A 418 7.21 9.96 1.00
CA MET A 418 6.75 11.13 0.23
C MET A 418 7.94 11.87 -0.37
N LEU A 419 9.00 12.04 0.42
CA LEU A 419 10.20 12.78 0.06
C LEU A 419 11.36 12.43 1.00
N MET A 420 12.57 12.78 0.57
CA MET A 420 13.78 12.66 1.38
C MET A 420 14.57 13.96 1.36
N THR A 421 15.31 14.18 2.43
CA THR A 421 16.30 15.27 2.48
C THR A 421 17.61 14.84 1.83
N ALA A 422 18.41 15.78 1.33
CA ALA A 422 19.74 15.51 0.76
C ALA A 422 20.72 14.88 1.78
N LEU A 423 20.41 14.98 3.08
CA LEU A 423 21.14 14.32 4.17
C LEU A 423 20.63 12.91 4.49
N GLY A 424 19.62 12.40 3.77
CA GLY A 424 19.11 11.03 3.91
C GLY A 424 18.01 10.82 4.95
N GLY A 425 17.47 11.87 5.57
CA GLY A 425 16.26 11.76 6.40
C GLY A 425 14.99 11.75 5.53
N ALA A 426 14.00 10.93 5.86
CA ALA A 426 12.77 10.76 5.08
C ALA A 426 11.53 11.30 5.80
N ALA A 427 10.56 11.80 5.02
CA ALA A 427 9.21 12.12 5.48
C ALA A 427 8.19 11.28 4.69
N SER A 428 7.27 10.64 5.41
CA SER A 428 6.37 9.62 4.84
C SER A 428 4.90 9.85 5.14
N GLU A 429 4.55 10.61 6.18
CA GLU A 429 3.17 10.78 6.61
C GLU A 429 2.72 12.22 6.89
N THR A 430 3.63 13.18 7.03
CA THR A 430 3.29 14.55 7.47
C THR A 430 3.84 15.60 6.50
N LEU A 431 3.00 16.54 6.08
CA LEU A 431 3.40 17.71 5.29
C LEU A 431 4.24 18.68 6.13
N GLU A 432 4.98 19.59 5.48
CA GLU A 432 5.82 20.57 6.18
C GLU A 432 5.03 21.47 7.16
N ASP A 433 3.74 21.71 6.91
CA ASP A 433 2.86 22.49 7.77
C ASP A 433 2.22 21.69 8.92
N GLY A 434 2.65 20.44 9.12
CA GLY A 434 2.20 19.56 10.20
C GLY A 434 0.92 18.79 9.91
N ARG A 435 0.28 18.99 8.74
CA ARG A 435 -0.90 18.19 8.37
C ARG A 435 -0.50 16.77 7.99
N VAL A 436 -1.25 15.81 8.52
CA VAL A 436 -1.06 14.38 8.33
C VAL A 436 -1.72 13.94 7.01
N VAL A 437 -0.92 13.33 6.15
CA VAL A 437 -1.35 12.72 4.88
C VAL A 437 -1.87 11.31 5.12
N SER A 438 -1.18 10.51 5.94
CA SER A 438 -1.47 9.09 6.16
C SER A 438 -1.15 8.66 7.60
N GLY A 439 -0.07 7.90 7.81
CA GLY A 439 0.49 7.55 9.11
C GLY A 439 1.82 6.82 8.98
N VAL A 440 2.56 6.69 10.09
CA VAL A 440 3.90 6.07 10.10
C VAL A 440 3.87 4.58 9.72
N GLY A 441 2.80 3.87 10.12
CA GLY A 441 2.64 2.43 9.90
C GLY A 441 3.78 1.62 10.51
N GLY A 442 4.24 0.60 9.79
CA GLY A 442 5.44 -0.17 10.10
C GLY A 442 6.73 0.31 9.43
N GLN A 443 6.76 1.47 8.76
CA GLN A 443 7.97 1.88 8.02
C GLN A 443 9.20 1.96 8.93
N TYR A 444 9.07 2.62 10.09
CA TYR A 444 10.15 2.71 11.08
C TYR A 444 10.61 1.32 11.54
N ASN A 445 9.66 0.41 11.75
CA ASN A 445 9.92 -0.95 12.22
C ASN A 445 10.85 -1.71 11.26
N PHE A 446 10.53 -1.72 9.96
CA PHE A 446 11.36 -2.40 8.97
C PHE A 446 12.69 -1.70 8.74
N VAL A 447 12.74 -0.37 8.80
CA VAL A 447 14.01 0.38 8.76
C VAL A 447 14.89 -0.03 9.95
N ALA A 448 14.37 -0.01 11.18
CA ALA A 448 15.13 -0.39 12.36
C ALA A 448 15.57 -1.87 12.30
N MET A 449 14.70 -2.76 11.82
CA MET A 449 15.03 -4.18 11.60
C MET A 449 16.16 -4.34 10.58
N ALA A 450 16.21 -3.53 9.54
CA ALA A 450 17.28 -3.56 8.54
C ALA A 450 18.66 -3.15 9.09
N HIS A 451 18.69 -2.34 10.16
CA HIS A 451 19.93 -2.01 10.85
C HIS A 451 20.34 -3.10 11.85
N ALA A 452 19.40 -3.92 12.31
CA ALA A 452 19.61 -4.99 13.28
C ALA A 452 20.02 -6.34 12.67
N LEU A 453 19.66 -6.59 11.40
CA LEU A 453 20.02 -7.79 10.64
C LEU A 453 21.23 -7.48 9.75
N HIS A 454 22.31 -8.26 9.90
CA HIS A 454 23.59 -7.96 9.24
C HIS A 454 23.55 -8.02 7.71
N ASP A 455 22.74 -8.91 7.15
CA ASP A 455 22.62 -9.18 5.72
C ASP A 455 21.42 -8.46 5.08
N SER A 456 20.84 -7.50 5.79
CA SER A 456 19.61 -6.82 5.40
C SER A 456 19.82 -5.40 4.87
N ARG A 457 18.89 -4.93 4.05
CA ARG A 457 18.85 -3.56 3.56
C ARG A 457 17.44 -2.97 3.65
N SER A 458 17.36 -1.72 4.09
CA SER A 458 16.17 -0.89 4.00
C SER A 458 16.25 -0.04 2.74
N VAL A 459 15.21 -0.10 1.91
CA VAL A 459 15.15 0.61 0.63
C VAL A 459 13.96 1.55 0.63
N LEU A 460 14.23 2.86 0.61
CA LEU A 460 13.21 3.90 0.51
C LEU A 460 13.01 4.32 -0.95
N MET A 461 11.78 4.23 -1.43
CA MET A 461 11.40 4.53 -2.80
C MET A 461 10.52 5.77 -2.86
N PHE A 462 10.83 6.68 -3.78
CA PHE A 462 10.02 7.88 -4.02
C PHE A 462 10.27 8.40 -5.43
N ARG A 463 9.33 9.20 -5.95
CA ARG A 463 9.49 9.85 -7.26
C ARG A 463 10.33 11.11 -7.08
N ALA A 464 11.25 11.40 -8.00
CA ALA A 464 12.19 12.52 -7.87
C ALA A 464 11.48 13.88 -7.83
N THR A 465 10.28 13.97 -8.42
CA THR A 465 9.41 15.14 -8.35
C THR A 465 7.98 14.78 -7.93
N HIS A 466 7.25 15.77 -7.43
CA HIS A 466 5.81 15.67 -7.19
C HIS A 466 5.10 16.99 -7.49
N GLY A 467 3.79 16.93 -7.76
CA GLY A 467 2.98 18.09 -8.17
C GLY A 467 2.61 18.04 -9.65
N GLU A 468 1.99 19.11 -10.16
CA GLU A 468 1.53 19.18 -11.55
C GLU A 468 1.89 20.54 -12.17
N GLY A 469 2.44 20.53 -13.40
CA GLY A 469 2.74 21.71 -14.18
C GLY A 469 3.67 22.70 -13.46
N ALA A 470 3.29 23.98 -13.38
CA ALA A 470 4.09 25.02 -12.74
C ALA A 470 4.24 24.87 -11.20
N ARG A 471 3.58 23.87 -10.60
CA ARG A 471 3.67 23.55 -9.16
C ARG A 471 4.48 22.27 -8.89
N GLU A 472 5.10 21.71 -9.92
CA GLU A 472 6.02 20.60 -9.74
C GLU A 472 7.23 21.03 -8.90
N VAL A 473 7.58 20.22 -7.91
CA VAL A 473 8.69 20.46 -7.00
C VAL A 473 9.51 19.17 -6.85
N SER A 474 10.77 19.31 -6.46
CA SER A 474 11.64 18.20 -6.10
C SER A 474 11.11 17.46 -4.87
N SER A 475 11.21 16.14 -4.85
CA SER A 475 11.04 15.30 -3.66
C SER A 475 12.38 15.06 -2.94
N VAL A 476 13.50 15.53 -3.49
CA VAL A 476 14.77 15.67 -2.75
C VAL A 476 14.87 17.10 -2.24
N HIS A 477 14.81 17.28 -0.93
CA HIS A 477 14.84 18.59 -0.28
C HIS A 477 16.16 18.83 0.46
N TRP A 478 16.63 20.07 0.55
CA TRP A 478 17.73 20.37 1.48
C TRP A 478 17.29 20.21 2.95
N ARG A 479 16.09 20.69 3.27
CA ARG A 479 15.48 20.64 4.61
C ARG A 479 13.98 20.37 4.48
N TYR A 480 13.41 19.72 5.50
CA TYR A 480 11.96 19.52 5.62
C TYR A 480 11.56 19.58 7.10
N GLY A 481 10.36 20.12 7.37
CA GLY A 481 9.90 20.38 8.75
C GLY A 481 9.60 19.14 9.60
N ASN A 482 9.42 17.97 8.97
CA ASN A 482 9.07 16.71 9.62
C ASN A 482 9.97 15.57 9.14
N GLN A 483 10.26 14.60 10.01
CA GLN A 483 11.03 13.40 9.65
C GLN A 483 10.44 12.16 10.32
N THR A 484 10.03 11.21 9.49
CA THR A 484 9.58 9.89 9.90
C THR A 484 10.78 9.00 10.19
N ILE A 485 11.72 8.98 9.24
CA ILE A 485 12.97 8.24 9.35
C ILE A 485 14.10 9.24 9.50
N PRO A 486 14.71 9.36 10.69
CA PRO A 486 15.82 10.27 10.91
C PRO A 486 17.06 9.80 10.14
N ARG A 487 17.88 10.76 9.70
CA ARG A 487 19.02 10.50 8.80
C ARG A 487 20.07 9.49 9.30
N HIS A 488 20.13 9.20 10.60
CA HIS A 488 21.07 8.19 11.13
C HIS A 488 20.60 6.74 10.85
N LEU A 489 19.36 6.57 10.40
CA LEU A 489 18.80 5.30 9.92
C LEU A 489 18.78 5.21 8.39
N ARG A 490 19.40 6.15 7.67
CA ARG A 490 19.48 6.11 6.20
C ARG A 490 20.19 4.84 5.75
N ASP A 491 19.70 4.26 4.66
CA ASP A 491 20.27 3.06 4.05
C ASP A 491 20.27 3.23 2.53
N MET A 492 19.31 2.68 1.79
CA MET A 492 19.19 2.91 0.35
C MET A 492 18.03 3.84 0.00
N ALA A 493 18.21 4.65 -1.04
CA ALA A 493 17.18 5.47 -1.65
C ALA A 493 17.08 5.19 -3.15
N ILE A 494 15.86 5.15 -3.70
CA ILE A 494 15.60 4.96 -5.12
C ILE A 494 14.64 6.01 -5.63
N THR A 495 15.02 6.63 -6.74
CA THR A 495 14.10 7.36 -7.63
C THR A 495 14.17 6.76 -9.02
N GLU A 496 13.37 7.29 -9.95
CA GLU A 496 13.38 6.89 -11.35
C GLU A 496 14.73 7.11 -12.05
N TYR A 497 15.67 7.79 -11.40
CA TYR A 497 16.98 8.13 -11.94
C TYR A 497 18.11 7.21 -11.48
N GLY A 498 17.90 6.35 -10.48
CA GLY A 498 18.93 5.41 -10.01
C GLY A 498 18.77 5.02 -8.56
N VAL A 499 19.84 4.47 -7.99
CA VAL A 499 19.93 4.06 -6.58
C VAL A 499 21.07 4.81 -5.87
N ALA A 500 20.80 5.31 -4.67
CA ALA A 500 21.82 5.86 -3.78
C ALA A 500 22.02 4.94 -2.57
N ASP A 501 23.25 4.46 -2.39
CA ASP A 501 23.69 3.79 -1.16
C ASP A 501 24.19 4.83 -0.15
N LEU A 502 23.42 5.04 0.92
CA LEU A 502 23.66 6.07 1.93
C LEU A 502 24.16 5.51 3.27
N ARG A 503 24.11 4.18 3.44
CA ARG A 503 24.50 3.53 4.70
C ARG A 503 25.99 3.77 4.94
N ASP A 504 26.34 4.14 6.18
CA ASP A 504 27.71 4.40 6.62
C ASP A 504 28.48 5.51 5.87
N ARG A 505 27.82 6.22 4.95
CA ARG A 505 28.39 7.38 4.23
C ARG A 505 28.49 8.60 5.13
N SER A 506 29.46 9.47 4.87
CA SER A 506 29.50 10.82 5.42
C SER A 506 28.36 11.68 4.88
N ASP A 507 28.09 12.83 5.51
CA ASP A 507 27.06 13.75 5.02
C ASP A 507 27.36 14.29 3.61
N GLY A 508 28.63 14.52 3.27
CA GLY A 508 29.02 15.00 1.94
C GLY A 508 28.75 13.95 0.87
N GLU A 509 29.21 12.72 1.09
CA GLU A 509 28.93 11.58 0.20
C GLU A 509 27.42 11.32 0.05
N CYS A 510 26.66 11.47 1.14
CA CYS A 510 25.20 11.36 1.10
C CYS A 510 24.57 12.43 0.19
N VAL A 511 25.01 13.68 0.29
CA VAL A 511 24.50 14.75 -0.59
C VAL A 511 24.86 14.45 -2.05
N GLU A 512 26.09 14.03 -2.34
CA GLU A 512 26.53 13.68 -3.69
C GLU A 512 25.70 12.54 -4.30
N ALA A 513 25.39 11.52 -3.50
CA ALA A 513 24.55 10.38 -3.90
C ALA A 513 23.09 10.80 -4.10
N MET A 514 22.51 11.58 -3.20
CA MET A 514 21.13 12.08 -3.32
C MET A 514 20.95 13.04 -4.51
N LEU A 515 21.98 13.78 -4.90
CA LEU A 515 21.96 14.59 -6.12
C LEU A 515 21.76 13.72 -7.37
N GLN A 516 22.21 12.47 -7.37
CA GLN A 516 21.98 11.53 -8.48
C GLN A 516 20.52 11.09 -8.61
N LEU A 517 19.80 11.13 -7.50
CA LEU A 517 18.37 10.83 -7.47
C LEU A 517 17.50 12.05 -7.77
N THR A 518 18.11 13.24 -7.83
CA THR A 518 17.40 14.50 -8.02
C THR A 518 17.22 14.80 -9.50
N ASP A 519 16.01 15.25 -9.87
CA ASP A 519 15.74 15.81 -11.19
C ASP A 519 16.65 17.01 -11.47
N ALA A 520 17.24 17.06 -12.67
CA ALA A 520 18.26 18.03 -13.06
C ALA A 520 17.80 19.49 -12.86
N ARG A 521 16.49 19.76 -12.97
CA ARG A 521 15.91 21.10 -12.78
C ARG A 521 16.05 21.62 -11.34
N PHE A 522 16.27 20.72 -10.37
CA PHE A 522 16.27 21.04 -8.94
C PHE A 522 17.60 20.75 -8.23
N GLN A 523 18.64 20.30 -8.94
CA GLN A 523 19.94 19.98 -8.34
C GLN A 523 20.70 21.23 -7.84
N GLN A 524 20.73 22.32 -8.61
CA GLN A 524 21.55 23.49 -8.29
C GLN A 524 21.20 24.13 -6.93
N PRO A 525 19.92 24.36 -6.57
CA PRO A 525 19.58 24.89 -5.25
C PRO A 525 20.05 24.00 -4.08
N ILE A 526 20.09 22.67 -4.26
CA ILE A 526 20.59 21.73 -3.24
C ILE A 526 22.11 21.87 -3.10
N ILE A 527 22.83 21.99 -4.21
CA ILE A 527 24.29 22.20 -4.21
C ILE A 527 24.65 23.49 -3.48
N ASP A 528 23.97 24.60 -3.81
CA ASP A 528 24.23 25.91 -3.21
C ASP A 528 23.97 25.88 -1.70
N ALA A 529 22.88 25.24 -1.27
CA ALA A 529 22.56 25.06 0.14
C ALA A 529 23.59 24.17 0.85
N ALA A 530 24.05 23.10 0.21
CA ALA A 530 25.02 22.18 0.77
C ALA A 530 26.43 22.79 0.91
N LYS A 531 26.88 23.59 -0.07
CA LYS A 531 28.12 24.38 0.03
C LYS A 531 28.03 25.40 1.17
N SER A 532 26.92 26.15 1.22
CA SER A 532 26.66 27.13 2.28
C SER A 532 26.65 26.52 3.69
N ALA A 533 26.30 25.24 3.80
CA ALA A 533 26.30 24.47 5.04
C ALA A 533 27.55 23.62 5.27
N PHE A 534 28.61 23.81 4.46
CA PHE A 534 29.89 23.10 4.55
C PHE A 534 29.77 21.57 4.39
N LYS A 535 28.73 21.11 3.68
CA LYS A 535 28.52 19.68 3.38
C LYS A 535 29.12 19.27 2.04
N LEU A 536 29.25 20.21 1.11
CA LEU A 536 30.02 20.04 -0.11
C LEU A 536 31.19 21.02 -0.13
N ARG A 537 32.25 20.66 -0.85
CA ARG A 537 33.38 21.55 -1.11
C ARG A 537 32.97 22.70 -2.02
N ASP A 538 33.60 23.86 -1.87
CA ASP A 538 33.33 25.04 -2.71
C ASP A 538 33.59 24.77 -4.21
N ASP A 539 34.58 23.92 -4.49
CA ASP A 539 34.97 23.49 -5.84
C ASP A 539 34.16 22.29 -6.36
N PHE A 540 33.17 21.77 -5.61
CA PHE A 540 32.31 20.70 -6.09
C PHE A 540 31.54 21.13 -7.34
N VAL A 541 31.59 20.29 -8.37
CA VAL A 541 30.82 20.42 -9.60
C VAL A 541 30.20 19.07 -9.89
N LEU A 542 28.94 19.05 -10.32
CA LEU A 542 28.30 17.83 -10.79
C LEU A 542 29.11 17.23 -11.96
N PRO A 543 29.39 15.91 -11.95
CA PRO A 543 30.14 15.28 -13.03
C PRO A 543 29.50 15.55 -14.41
N PRO A 544 30.26 16.06 -15.40
CA PRO A 544 29.73 16.52 -16.68
C PRO A 544 29.35 15.38 -17.63
N ASP A 545 29.81 14.17 -17.36
CA ASP A 545 29.52 12.93 -18.08
C ASP A 545 28.14 12.34 -17.75
N ARG A 546 27.45 12.90 -16.75
CA ARG A 546 26.11 12.44 -16.38
C ARG A 546 25.06 13.04 -17.31
N THR A 547 24.29 12.15 -17.95
CA THR A 547 23.10 12.53 -18.70
C THR A 547 22.14 13.25 -17.74
N PRO A 548 21.57 14.42 -18.11
CA PRO A 548 20.66 15.12 -17.22
C PRO A 548 19.44 14.26 -16.93
N ASN A 549 19.16 14.09 -15.63
CA ASN A 549 17.99 13.41 -15.12
C ASN A 549 16.73 14.24 -15.39
N THR A 550 15.97 13.88 -16.42
CA THR A 550 14.70 14.52 -16.75
C THR A 550 13.62 13.51 -17.12
N PRO A 551 12.33 13.85 -16.97
CA PRO A 551 11.24 12.95 -17.37
C PRO A 551 11.28 12.58 -18.84
N ASP A 552 11.67 13.51 -19.73
CA ASP A 552 11.79 13.25 -21.17
C ASP A 552 12.87 12.19 -21.46
N LYS A 553 14.02 12.27 -20.78
CA LYS A 553 15.09 11.27 -20.94
C LYS A 553 14.69 9.91 -20.41
N LEU A 554 13.93 9.86 -19.32
CA LEU A 554 13.36 8.62 -18.83
C LEU A 554 12.39 8.00 -19.84
N ALA A 555 11.48 8.82 -20.40
CA ALA A 555 10.53 8.38 -21.42
C ALA A 555 11.24 7.86 -22.68
N ASP A 556 12.33 8.51 -23.12
CA ASP A 556 13.18 8.04 -24.22
C ASP A 556 13.77 6.65 -23.91
N ARG A 557 14.26 6.44 -22.68
CA ARG A 557 14.88 5.17 -22.24
C ARG A 557 13.86 4.03 -22.17
N LEU A 558 12.62 4.29 -21.75
CA LEU A 558 11.61 3.23 -21.56
C LEU A 558 10.63 3.09 -22.74
N GLY A 559 10.58 4.06 -23.65
CA GLY A 559 9.52 4.18 -24.65
C GLY A 559 9.38 2.99 -25.61
N GLU A 560 10.49 2.34 -25.99
CA GLU A 560 10.43 1.13 -26.81
C GLU A 560 9.82 -0.04 -26.05
N ALA A 561 10.26 -0.30 -24.81
CA ALA A 561 9.67 -1.36 -23.99
C ALA A 561 8.19 -1.10 -23.63
N ARG A 562 7.77 0.17 -23.58
CA ARG A 562 6.36 0.55 -23.50
C ARG A 562 5.58 0.14 -24.75
N ARG A 563 6.08 0.48 -25.94
CA ARG A 563 5.44 0.13 -27.22
C ARG A 563 5.37 -1.38 -27.45
N ASP A 564 6.42 -2.10 -27.06
CA ASP A 564 6.51 -3.56 -27.23
C ASP A 564 5.68 -4.34 -26.18
N GLY A 565 5.00 -3.64 -25.26
CA GLY A 565 4.16 -4.26 -24.23
C GLY A 565 4.94 -4.93 -23.09
N LEU A 566 6.26 -4.76 -23.03
CA LEU A 566 7.11 -5.28 -21.95
C LEU A 566 6.84 -4.57 -20.61
N LEU A 567 6.42 -3.30 -20.67
CA LEU A 567 6.04 -2.46 -19.53
C LEU A 567 4.58 -1.98 -19.68
N PRO A 568 3.57 -2.85 -19.48
CA PRO A 568 2.16 -2.48 -19.67
C PRO A 568 1.66 -1.48 -18.61
N ASP A 569 0.49 -0.85 -18.78
CA ASP A 569 -0.03 0.04 -17.73
C ASP A 569 -0.42 -0.72 -16.46
N TYR A 570 -0.89 -1.96 -16.61
CA TYR A 570 -1.44 -2.76 -15.53
C TYR A 570 -0.76 -4.13 -15.49
N PRO A 571 0.50 -4.23 -15.03
CA PRO A 571 1.29 -5.45 -15.10
C PRO A 571 0.71 -6.60 -14.27
N LEU A 572 -0.06 -6.28 -13.22
CA LEU A 572 -0.70 -7.27 -12.33
C LEU A 572 -2.22 -7.38 -12.55
N GLY A 573 -2.68 -7.00 -13.76
CA GLY A 573 -4.10 -6.99 -14.15
C GLY A 573 -4.82 -5.67 -13.83
N SER A 574 -6.03 -5.50 -14.35
CA SER A 574 -6.82 -4.27 -14.24
C SER A 574 -8.26 -4.53 -13.80
N ASP A 575 -8.83 -3.60 -13.02
CA ASP A 575 -10.25 -3.61 -12.62
C ASP A 575 -11.15 -2.86 -13.63
N PHE A 576 -10.52 -2.21 -14.61
CA PHE A 576 -11.16 -1.45 -15.69
C PHE A 576 -11.35 -2.32 -16.92
N THR A 577 -12.50 -2.17 -17.59
CA THR A 577 -12.68 -2.73 -18.95
C THR A 577 -11.75 -2.05 -19.95
N ASP A 578 -11.52 -2.64 -21.12
CA ASP A 578 -10.68 -2.03 -22.17
C ASP A 578 -11.14 -0.61 -22.53
N VAL A 579 -12.45 -0.38 -22.57
CA VAL A 579 -13.08 0.93 -22.75
C VAL A 579 -12.70 1.89 -21.64
N GLU A 580 -12.80 1.43 -20.39
CA GLU A 580 -12.49 2.25 -19.22
C GLU A 580 -11.00 2.57 -19.15
N GLN A 581 -10.10 1.66 -19.58
CA GLN A 581 -8.67 1.95 -19.67
C GLN A 581 -8.38 3.05 -20.70
N ARG A 582 -9.00 3.00 -21.89
CA ARG A 582 -8.91 4.10 -22.88
C ARG A 582 -9.43 5.42 -22.31
N LEU A 583 -10.55 5.38 -21.60
CA LEU A 583 -11.12 6.55 -20.93
C LEU A 583 -10.21 7.10 -19.82
N VAL A 584 -9.60 6.27 -18.98
CA VAL A 584 -8.65 6.71 -17.94
C VAL A 584 -7.47 7.45 -18.57
N ARG A 585 -6.89 6.92 -19.65
CA ARG A 585 -5.81 7.59 -20.40
C ARG A 585 -6.25 8.95 -20.93
N ALA A 586 -7.41 9.01 -21.58
CA ALA A 586 -7.95 10.25 -22.13
C ALA A 586 -8.27 11.29 -21.04
N LEU A 587 -8.88 10.88 -19.93
CA LEU A 587 -9.20 11.76 -18.80
C LEU A 587 -7.94 12.29 -18.11
N THR A 588 -6.92 11.45 -17.97
CA THR A 588 -5.61 11.85 -17.43
C THR A 588 -4.93 12.87 -18.33
N TRP A 589 -4.95 12.62 -19.65
CA TRP A 589 -4.44 13.56 -20.64
C TRP A 589 -5.19 14.89 -20.60
N LEU A 590 -6.52 14.86 -20.52
CA LEU A 590 -7.34 16.07 -20.37
C LEU A 590 -6.95 16.85 -19.12
N LYS A 591 -6.83 16.18 -17.97
CA LYS A 591 -6.46 16.83 -16.71
C LYS A 591 -5.12 17.56 -16.84
N ALA A 592 -4.11 16.90 -17.41
CA ALA A 592 -2.79 17.49 -17.63
C ALA A 592 -2.85 18.71 -18.59
N ASN A 593 -3.68 18.64 -19.63
CA ASN A 593 -3.77 19.67 -20.67
C ASN A 593 -4.83 20.76 -20.39
N THR A 594 -5.52 20.69 -19.25
CA THR A 594 -6.54 21.67 -18.82
C THR A 594 -6.16 22.39 -17.53
N ALA A 595 -4.91 22.26 -17.08
CA ALA A 595 -4.42 22.82 -15.82
C ALA A 595 -4.49 24.37 -15.72
N SER A 596 -4.69 25.10 -16.82
CA SER A 596 -4.86 26.56 -16.83
C SER A 596 -6.05 27.02 -17.68
N LYS A 597 -6.61 28.20 -17.37
CA LYS A 597 -7.72 28.80 -18.15
C LYS A 597 -7.36 28.99 -19.63
N LEU A 598 -6.13 29.41 -19.92
CA LEU A 598 -5.65 29.59 -21.29
C LEU A 598 -5.49 28.25 -22.02
N ALA A 599 -4.94 27.22 -21.33
CA ALA A 599 -4.83 25.87 -21.88
C ALA A 599 -6.22 25.29 -22.20
N MET A 600 -7.19 25.47 -21.31
CA MET A 600 -8.58 25.07 -21.54
C MET A 600 -9.19 25.72 -22.78
N ILE A 601 -9.03 27.04 -22.96
CA ILE A 601 -9.57 27.75 -24.14
C ILE A 601 -8.91 27.24 -25.44
N ARG A 602 -7.58 27.08 -25.46
CA ARG A 602 -6.85 26.55 -26.62
C ARG A 602 -7.26 25.13 -26.96
N LEU A 603 -7.44 24.29 -25.93
CA LEU A 603 -7.87 22.92 -26.08
C LEU A 603 -9.29 22.84 -26.64
N LEU A 604 -10.21 23.66 -26.12
CA LEU A 604 -11.57 23.76 -26.64
C LEU A 604 -11.58 24.15 -28.11
N ALA A 605 -10.82 25.18 -28.51
CA ALA A 605 -10.72 25.61 -29.90
C ALA A 605 -10.20 24.48 -30.80
N SER A 606 -9.18 23.74 -30.34
CA SER A 606 -8.62 22.60 -31.08
C SER A 606 -9.62 21.42 -31.17
N ALA A 607 -10.34 21.14 -30.10
CA ALA A 607 -11.40 20.13 -30.07
C ALA A 607 -12.57 20.49 -31.00
N LEU A 608 -12.88 21.78 -31.15
CA LEU A 608 -13.93 22.27 -32.06
C LEU A 608 -13.54 22.16 -33.54
N LEU A 609 -12.28 22.45 -33.86
CA LEU A 609 -11.73 22.44 -35.21
C LEU A 609 -11.39 21.03 -35.72
N SER A 610 -11.11 20.09 -34.82
CA SER A 610 -10.78 18.70 -35.15
C SER A 610 -12.04 17.89 -35.51
N LYS A 611 -11.95 16.96 -36.47
CA LYS A 611 -12.97 15.92 -36.69
C LYS A 611 -12.41 14.57 -36.23
N PRO A 612 -12.37 14.29 -34.91
CA PRO A 612 -11.80 13.05 -34.40
C PRO A 612 -12.64 11.87 -34.87
N GLU A 613 -11.98 10.75 -35.12
CA GLU A 613 -12.65 9.47 -35.27
C GLU A 613 -13.33 9.12 -33.93
N ARG A 614 -14.60 8.77 -33.97
CA ARG A 614 -15.42 8.69 -32.76
C ARG A 614 -15.31 7.29 -32.17
N ASP A 615 -14.62 7.15 -31.04
CA ASP A 615 -14.71 5.93 -30.19
C ASP A 615 -16.13 5.85 -29.61
N GLU A 616 -17.07 5.26 -30.37
CA GLU A 616 -18.48 5.21 -30.02
C GLU A 616 -18.73 4.48 -28.70
N GLU A 617 -17.94 3.43 -28.43
CA GLU A 617 -18.03 2.63 -27.23
C GLU A 617 -17.66 3.45 -25.97
N ALA A 618 -16.55 4.19 -26.03
CA ALA A 618 -16.13 5.10 -24.95
C ALA A 618 -17.13 6.25 -24.73
N MET A 619 -17.66 6.81 -25.82
CA MET A 619 -18.68 7.86 -25.75
C MET A 619 -20.00 7.34 -25.15
N GLN A 620 -20.39 6.10 -25.48
CA GLN A 620 -21.55 5.44 -24.89
C GLN A 620 -21.34 5.16 -23.40
N ARG A 621 -20.17 4.63 -23.01
CA ARG A 621 -19.81 4.37 -21.61
C ARG A 621 -19.85 5.63 -20.74
N MET A 622 -19.59 6.80 -21.32
CA MET A 622 -19.65 8.11 -20.65
C MET A 622 -21.03 8.79 -20.72
N GLY A 623 -22.01 8.15 -21.38
CA GLY A 623 -23.37 8.67 -21.52
C GLY A 623 -23.49 9.85 -22.49
N PHE A 624 -22.72 9.84 -23.59
CA PHE A 624 -22.72 10.86 -24.64
C PHE A 624 -23.29 10.34 -25.99
N THR A 625 -24.19 9.36 -25.94
CA THR A 625 -24.95 8.89 -27.12
C THR A 625 -25.91 9.97 -27.64
N THR A 626 -26.55 10.70 -26.73
CA THR A 626 -27.33 11.91 -27.01
C THR A 626 -26.87 13.04 -26.09
N THR A 627 -26.47 14.19 -26.63
CA THR A 627 -26.05 15.35 -25.82
C THR A 627 -27.28 16.20 -25.47
N SER A 628 -27.64 16.25 -24.20
CA SER A 628 -28.84 16.94 -23.69
C SER A 628 -28.67 18.45 -23.40
N GLY A 629 -27.57 19.06 -23.84
CA GLY A 629 -27.34 20.49 -23.65
C GLY A 629 -25.94 20.95 -24.05
N TRP A 630 -25.71 22.26 -23.97
CA TRP A 630 -24.43 22.88 -24.37
C TRP A 630 -23.24 22.37 -23.56
N ARG A 631 -23.43 22.11 -22.25
CA ARG A 631 -22.36 21.60 -21.37
C ARG A 631 -21.96 20.18 -21.73
N ASP A 632 -22.94 19.29 -21.88
CA ASP A 632 -22.69 17.89 -22.29
C ASP A 632 -22.02 17.83 -23.66
N TRP A 633 -22.40 18.72 -24.58
CA TRP A 633 -21.78 18.81 -25.89
C TRP A 633 -20.29 19.21 -25.81
N ILE A 634 -19.95 20.19 -24.96
CA ILE A 634 -18.55 20.57 -24.72
C ILE A 634 -17.76 19.41 -24.11
N GLU A 635 -18.29 18.79 -23.05
CA GLU A 635 -17.64 17.66 -22.37
C GLU A 635 -17.41 16.48 -23.34
N ALA A 636 -18.41 16.16 -24.18
CA ALA A 636 -18.31 15.14 -25.21
C ALA A 636 -17.23 15.47 -26.25
N ARG A 637 -17.13 16.74 -26.68
CA ARG A 637 -16.15 17.20 -27.67
C ARG A 637 -14.72 17.11 -27.14
N LEU A 638 -14.51 17.57 -25.91
CA LEU A 638 -13.22 17.49 -25.23
C LEU A 638 -12.78 16.03 -25.03
N LEU A 639 -13.69 15.17 -24.59
CA LEU A 639 -13.41 13.74 -24.43
C LEU A 639 -13.05 13.07 -25.76
N GLY A 640 -13.84 13.29 -26.82
CA GLY A 640 -13.56 12.73 -28.15
C GLY A 640 -12.20 13.18 -28.69
N TYR A 641 -11.84 14.45 -28.50
CA TYR A 641 -10.52 14.95 -28.88
C TYR A 641 -9.38 14.31 -28.07
N ALA A 642 -9.59 14.07 -26.77
CA ALA A 642 -8.59 13.43 -25.93
C ALA A 642 -8.37 11.96 -26.28
N LEU A 643 -9.45 11.22 -26.59
CA LEU A 643 -9.38 9.82 -27.04
C LEU A 643 -8.54 9.71 -28.32
N ASP A 644 -8.78 10.56 -29.31
CA ASP A 644 -7.98 10.64 -30.55
C ASP A 644 -6.48 10.90 -30.28
N LYS A 645 -6.17 11.78 -29.31
CA LYS A 645 -4.79 12.11 -28.94
C LYS A 645 -4.05 11.00 -28.22
N VAL A 646 -4.73 10.17 -27.45
CA VAL A 646 -4.09 9.04 -26.74
C VAL A 646 -3.99 7.80 -27.63
N SER A 647 -4.92 7.60 -28.57
CA SER A 647 -4.87 6.50 -29.53
C SER A 647 -3.74 6.66 -30.56
N SER A 648 -3.57 7.86 -31.12
CA SER A 648 -2.53 8.18 -32.12
C SER A 648 -1.08 8.07 -31.62
N LYS A 649 -0.86 8.03 -30.30
CA LYS A 649 0.45 7.79 -29.67
C LYS A 649 0.79 6.32 -29.46
N THR A 650 -0.16 5.40 -29.65
CA THR A 650 0.06 3.96 -29.46
C THR A 650 0.43 3.26 -30.78
N GLU A 651 0.22 3.91 -31.92
CA GLU A 651 0.54 3.41 -33.28
C GLU A 651 1.84 4.00 -33.88
N GLN A 652 2.59 4.81 -33.12
CA GLN A 652 3.94 5.32 -33.46
C GLN A 652 4.92 4.91 -32.36
#